data_AF-A0A965CEH2-F1
#
_entry.id   AF-A0A965CEH2-F1
#
_cell.length_a   1.000
_cell.length_b   1.000
_cell.length_c   1.000
_cell.angle_alpha   90.00
_cell.angle_beta   90.00
_cell.angle_gamma   90.00
#
_symmetry.space_group_name_H-M   'P 1'
#
loop_
_entity.id
_entity.type
_entity.pdbx_description
1 polymer ?
#
loop_
_entity_poly.entity_id
_entity_poly.type
_entity_poly.pdbx_seq_one_letter_code
_entity_poly.pdbx_strand_id
1 'polypeptide(L)'
;MGTRPQGRDRGSPARRCAARLPGARPGIRDDTRQPCPRPGGGAGGGERGRRAAGLLACRTAPCLAVRPCPHGARPHPRTLHLGFPLVRRAGGTARRASRPVRGRAQCRPPLRRGTRDRRHGARGDTQAVPHRGGGTHARRVARAHGVRRVSAYKAPLGDISFVLHRFCRLGDISSLPKFAGVDMSVVPDMLAEAARFFEESFAPLNAVGDTVGSHRNDDGTVTTPPGFKEAYGAYVEAGWGTVGFDPGFGGGGFPWVVNIAVQEMMNSANMALTMAPLLTQGAIDAIMHHGDETQKMTYLPKMITGEWTGTMNLTEPDAGSDVGAVRTRAVRRDDGTYLITGTKIYITFGQHDMADNIIHLVLARTPDAPPGTKGISCFIVPQRILDADGNPGAENDVKCVSIEHKTGIKASPTCVLSYGDNGGAVGYLIGEENRGMTYMFTMMNQARLGVGLEGLALIERAYQQALEYSVQRRQGRAPGAKGAESSPIIDHPDVKRMLLTMKSTIEALRRLIYWNAGCLDISAHHPDADERERAADMAALLTPLSKGWGTDMAVELTGTAVQLHGGMGFIEETGIAQHWRDSRITTIYEGTNGIQAMDLVGRKIGLKAGAVVARLFDEIASVDARLAVHADLAQTRTELAAALDAVRGTTQWIMEHAGDPVDVLSGATPYLRQMSLLVGGYCMAESALIAREAGDLPADVVAAKVGTARFFCEQLLPQVHGLSGAVMGDSALLMSFDAASLAV
;
A
#
# COMPACT_ATOMS: atom_id res chain seq x y z
N MET A 1 44.88 -26.66 56.28
CA MET A 1 45.51 -25.61 57.10
C MET A 1 44.74 -24.33 56.80
N GLY A 2 44.02 -23.63 57.69
CA GLY A 2 44.21 -23.40 59.15
C GLY A 2 44.89 -22.03 59.34
N THR A 3 44.42 -21.05 60.14
CA THR A 3 43.38 -21.02 61.20
C THR A 3 42.81 -19.60 61.48
N ARG A 4 41.74 -19.53 62.29
CA ARG A 4 41.03 -18.34 62.89
C ARG A 4 41.72 -17.83 64.18
N PRO A 5 41.38 -16.65 64.81
CA PRO A 5 40.12 -16.31 65.57
C PRO A 5 39.56 -14.87 65.30
N GLN A 6 38.30 -14.44 65.54
CA GLN A 6 37.32 -14.43 66.67
C GLN A 6 37.63 -13.45 67.84
N GLY A 7 36.69 -12.62 68.36
CA GLY A 7 35.30 -12.33 67.93
C GLY A 7 34.42 -11.55 68.96
N ARG A 8 33.09 -11.50 68.71
CA ARG A 8 31.93 -11.15 69.61
C ARG A 8 31.69 -9.64 69.95
N ASP A 9 30.46 -9.16 70.25
CA ASP A 9 29.16 -9.83 70.46
C ASP A 9 27.90 -8.96 70.13
N ARG A 10 26.79 -9.65 69.77
CA ARG A 10 25.36 -9.21 69.64
C ARG A 10 24.99 -8.36 68.40
N GLY A 11 23.73 -8.27 67.95
CA GLY A 11 22.45 -8.86 68.44
C GLY A 11 21.28 -8.83 67.41
N SER A 12 20.09 -9.32 67.78
CA SER A 12 18.80 -9.39 67.01
C SER A 12 17.63 -9.70 68.00
N PRO A 13 16.32 -9.95 67.67
CA PRO A 13 15.67 -10.20 66.36
C PRO A 13 14.18 -9.75 66.09
N ALA A 14 13.83 -9.71 64.80
CA ALA A 14 12.65 -10.25 64.05
C ALA A 14 11.21 -10.42 64.64
N ARG A 15 10.20 -10.23 63.74
CA ARG A 15 9.09 -11.17 63.33
C ARG A 15 7.90 -10.38 62.71
N ARG A 16 6.94 -10.93 61.93
CA ARG A 16 6.89 -11.94 60.83
C ARG A 16 5.41 -12.05 60.34
N CYS A 17 5.18 -12.34 59.05
CA CYS A 17 3.91 -12.89 58.46
C CYS A 17 2.64 -11.98 58.48
N ALA A 18 1.56 -12.23 57.71
CA ALA A 18 1.32 -12.85 56.38
C ALA A 18 -0.20 -12.74 56.02
N ALA A 19 -0.59 -13.14 54.78
CA ALA A 19 -1.97 -13.34 54.28
C ALA A 19 -2.85 -12.07 54.06
N ARG A 20 -3.85 -11.98 53.18
CA ARG A 20 -4.30 -12.57 51.87
C ARG A 20 -5.78 -12.13 51.76
N LEU A 21 -6.17 -11.35 50.73
CA LEU A 21 -7.43 -11.35 49.92
C LEU A 21 -8.84 -11.59 50.57
N PRO A 22 -10.00 -11.35 49.88
CA PRO A 22 -10.35 -10.48 48.75
C PRO A 22 -11.66 -9.63 48.97
N GLY A 23 -12.12 -8.85 47.97
CA GLY A 23 -13.57 -8.78 47.65
C GLY A 23 -14.27 -7.42 47.41
N ALA A 24 -15.03 -7.38 46.29
CA ALA A 24 -16.27 -6.62 46.02
C ALA A 24 -16.29 -5.08 45.78
N ARG A 25 -17.00 -4.69 44.70
CA ARG A 25 -17.63 -3.37 44.41
C ARG A 25 -19.08 -3.35 45.00
N PRO A 26 -20.00 -2.38 44.74
CA PRO A 26 -19.90 -1.02 44.17
C PRO A 26 -20.62 0.08 45.02
N GLY A 27 -20.68 1.33 44.56
CA GLY A 27 -21.56 2.36 45.17
C GLY A 27 -21.57 3.71 44.45
N ILE A 28 -22.73 4.10 43.88
CA ILE A 28 -23.00 5.39 43.22
C ILE A 28 -23.57 6.40 44.25
N ARG A 29 -23.24 7.70 44.13
CA ARG A 29 -24.17 8.83 44.38
C ARG A 29 -23.60 10.20 43.95
N ASP A 30 -24.48 10.98 43.31
CA ASP A 30 -24.41 12.45 43.14
C ASP A 30 -24.35 13.18 44.50
N ASP A 31 -23.82 14.42 44.58
CA ASP A 31 -24.63 15.63 44.35
C ASP A 31 -23.88 16.99 44.48
N THR A 32 -24.43 18.03 43.84
CA THR A 32 -24.32 19.49 44.09
C THR A 32 -22.98 20.28 44.11
N ARG A 33 -22.81 21.10 43.05
CA ARG A 33 -22.69 22.59 43.02
C ARG A 33 -21.78 23.38 43.99
N GLN A 34 -20.81 24.10 43.40
CA GLN A 34 -20.43 25.55 43.50
C GLN A 34 -20.73 26.39 44.78
N PRO A 35 -19.90 27.43 45.15
CA PRO A 35 -19.40 28.47 44.22
C PRO A 35 -17.96 29.04 44.44
N CYS A 36 -17.59 30.01 43.59
CA CYS A 36 -16.32 30.77 43.58
C CYS A 36 -16.10 31.72 44.78
N PRO A 37 -14.86 32.23 44.92
CA PRO A 37 -14.69 33.67 45.15
C PRO A 37 -13.63 34.38 44.26
N ARG A 38 -13.91 35.65 43.95
CA ARG A 38 -12.94 36.74 43.68
C ARG A 38 -13.34 37.92 44.58
N PRO A 39 -12.41 38.77 45.06
CA PRO A 39 -12.09 40.03 44.35
C PRO A 39 -10.57 40.35 44.37
N GLY A 40 -9.96 40.95 43.35
CA GLY A 40 -9.91 42.41 43.07
C GLY A 40 -8.45 42.89 43.18
N GLY A 41 -7.96 43.98 42.58
CA GLY A 41 -8.51 44.89 41.57
C GLY A 41 -7.56 46.09 41.30
N GLY A 42 -7.61 46.67 40.09
CA GLY A 42 -6.95 47.95 39.72
C GLY A 42 -5.51 47.85 39.13
N ALA A 43 -5.03 48.80 38.32
CA ALA A 43 -5.71 49.91 37.62
C ALA A 43 -4.80 50.55 36.54
N GLY A 44 -5.41 51.16 35.50
CA GLY A 44 -4.78 52.14 34.59
C GLY A 44 -4.11 51.58 33.31
N GLY A 45 -4.28 52.18 32.12
CA GLY A 45 -5.21 53.26 31.75
C GLY A 45 -4.97 53.87 30.36
N GLY A 46 -6.06 54.11 29.60
CA GLY A 46 -6.16 55.06 28.48
C GLY A 46 -5.64 54.62 27.09
N GLU A 47 -6.14 55.13 25.95
CA GLU A 47 -7.41 55.85 25.67
C GLU A 47 -7.85 55.64 24.19
N ARG A 48 -9.18 55.53 23.98
CA ARG A 48 -10.10 56.19 23.00
C ARG A 48 -9.59 56.54 21.58
N GLY A 49 -10.40 56.52 20.50
CA GLY A 49 -11.84 56.30 20.24
C GLY A 49 -12.08 56.42 18.70
N ARG A 50 -13.22 56.15 18.04
CA ARG A 50 -14.67 56.43 18.24
C ARG A 50 -15.48 55.34 17.47
N ARG A 51 -16.63 54.79 17.93
CA ARG A 51 -18.06 55.26 17.79
C ARG A 51 -18.44 55.73 16.37
N ALA A 52 -19.58 55.39 15.75
CA ALA A 52 -20.94 54.96 16.18
C ALA A 52 -21.50 53.85 15.23
N ALA A 53 -22.50 52.98 15.49
CA ALA A 53 -23.75 52.93 16.29
C ALA A 53 -25.07 53.27 15.54
N GLY A 54 -26.01 52.31 15.49
CA GLY A 54 -27.40 52.41 14.97
C GLY A 54 -27.91 51.04 14.46
N LEU A 55 -28.62 50.19 15.24
CA LEU A 55 -30.02 50.21 15.74
C LEU A 55 -31.11 49.68 14.77
N LEU A 56 -31.57 48.45 15.09
CA LEU A 56 -32.95 47.93 15.15
C LEU A 56 -33.96 48.12 13.99
N ALA A 57 -34.51 47.00 13.50
CA ALA A 57 -35.95 46.81 13.26
C ALA A 57 -36.36 45.32 13.14
N CYS A 58 -37.45 44.91 13.80
CA CYS A 58 -38.07 43.59 13.65
C CYS A 58 -39.17 43.57 12.57
N ARG A 59 -39.46 42.40 11.98
CA ARG A 59 -40.76 41.95 11.42
C ARG A 59 -40.70 40.43 11.12
N THR A 60 -41.26 39.57 11.98
CA THR A 60 -42.59 38.93 11.88
C THR A 60 -42.76 37.93 10.73
N ALA A 61 -42.91 36.65 11.09
CA ALA A 61 -43.37 35.55 10.22
C ALA A 61 -44.91 35.53 10.06
N PRO A 62 -45.46 34.58 9.29
CA PRO A 62 -46.41 33.67 9.94
C PRO A 62 -46.25 32.18 9.57
N CYS A 63 -46.70 31.30 10.47
CA CYS A 63 -46.80 29.86 10.28
C CYS A 63 -48.20 29.42 9.83
N LEU A 64 -48.29 28.26 9.16
CA LEU A 64 -49.49 27.43 9.04
C LEU A 64 -49.07 26.00 9.45
N ALA A 65 -49.41 25.49 10.63
CA ALA A 65 -50.71 25.01 11.10
C ALA A 65 -50.84 23.47 10.96
N VAL A 66 -50.85 22.77 12.11
CA VAL A 66 -50.98 21.31 12.25
C VAL A 66 -51.96 21.00 13.38
N ARG A 67 -52.88 20.05 13.17
CA ARG A 67 -53.63 19.16 14.12
C ARG A 67 -55.08 18.90 13.65
N PRO A 68 -55.81 17.86 14.15
CA PRO A 68 -55.37 16.59 14.80
C PRO A 68 -56.06 15.31 14.23
N CYS A 69 -55.71 14.13 14.76
CA CYS A 69 -56.34 12.83 14.48
C CYS A 69 -57.76 12.68 15.09
N PRO A 70 -58.50 11.59 14.78
CA PRO A 70 -58.51 10.46 15.75
C PRO A 70 -58.56 9.02 15.17
N HIS A 71 -58.17 8.08 16.04
CA HIS A 71 -58.32 6.61 16.11
C HIS A 71 -59.00 5.76 15.01
N GLY A 72 -58.47 4.53 14.79
CA GLY A 72 -59.33 3.34 14.63
C GLY A 72 -58.78 2.12 13.85
N ALA A 73 -58.30 1.09 14.57
CA ALA A 73 -58.26 -0.35 14.21
C ALA A 73 -57.51 -0.88 12.94
N ARG A 74 -56.74 -1.96 13.14
CA ARG A 74 -56.25 -2.89 12.09
C ARG A 74 -57.37 -3.85 11.65
N PRO A 75 -57.33 -4.41 10.44
CA PRO A 75 -56.94 -5.84 10.36
C PRO A 75 -56.00 -6.22 9.19
N HIS A 76 -55.52 -7.46 9.22
CA HIS A 76 -54.55 -8.08 8.29
C HIS A 76 -55.19 -8.54 6.94
N PRO A 77 -54.40 -9.02 5.94
CA PRO A 77 -54.58 -8.64 4.54
C PRO A 77 -55.53 -9.53 3.74
N ARG A 78 -55.97 -9.02 2.59
CA ARG A 78 -56.51 -9.83 1.49
C ARG A 78 -55.78 -9.54 0.18
N THR A 79 -55.39 -10.63 -0.47
CA THR A 79 -54.88 -10.71 -1.84
C THR A 79 -55.92 -10.25 -2.86
N LEU A 80 -55.46 -9.66 -3.97
CA LEU A 80 -56.30 -9.40 -5.14
C LEU A 80 -55.48 -9.61 -6.42
N HIS A 81 -55.87 -10.61 -7.20
CA HIS A 81 -55.35 -10.90 -8.54
C HIS A 81 -56.20 -10.17 -9.60
N LEU A 82 -55.51 -9.61 -10.60
CA LEU A 82 -55.97 -9.36 -11.97
C LEU A 82 -54.74 -9.64 -12.88
N GLY A 83 -54.83 -10.22 -14.08
CA GLY A 83 -55.99 -10.74 -14.81
C GLY A 83 -55.66 -10.90 -16.30
N PHE A 84 -55.13 -12.07 -16.68
CA PHE A 84 -55.15 -12.77 -17.98
C PHE A 84 -55.77 -12.10 -19.25
N PRO A 85 -55.25 -12.37 -20.47
CA PRO A 85 -55.62 -13.63 -21.13
C PRO A 85 -54.54 -14.37 -21.94
N LEU A 86 -54.73 -15.68 -22.02
CA LEU A 86 -53.99 -16.63 -22.86
C LEU A 86 -55.04 -17.51 -23.57
N VAL A 87 -55.06 -17.57 -24.90
CA VAL A 87 -56.07 -18.30 -25.66
C VAL A 87 -55.46 -19.46 -26.46
N ARG A 88 -55.96 -20.66 -26.18
CA ARG A 88 -55.76 -21.94 -26.89
C ARG A 88 -56.45 -21.90 -28.29
N ARG A 89 -56.35 -22.85 -29.25
CA ARG A 89 -56.08 -24.31 -29.21
C ARG A 89 -55.96 -24.89 -30.65
N ALA A 90 -55.70 -26.20 -30.70
CA ALA A 90 -56.00 -27.20 -31.76
C ALA A 90 -54.82 -27.60 -32.68
N GLY A 91 -54.64 -28.88 -33.05
CA GLY A 91 -55.32 -30.11 -32.59
C GLY A 91 -54.94 -31.36 -33.42
N GLY A 92 -55.19 -32.57 -32.89
CA GLY A 92 -55.06 -33.87 -33.59
C GLY A 92 -53.64 -34.50 -33.58
N THR A 93 -53.37 -35.65 -32.93
CA THR A 93 -53.65 -37.06 -33.32
C THR A 93 -52.95 -37.50 -34.63
N ALA A 94 -52.23 -38.64 -34.73
CA ALA A 94 -52.26 -39.86 -33.92
C ALA A 94 -51.03 -40.82 -34.09
N ARG A 95 -50.90 -41.77 -33.13
CA ARG A 95 -50.49 -43.19 -33.24
C ARG A 95 -49.04 -43.64 -33.64
N ARG A 96 -48.50 -44.43 -32.69
CA ARG A 96 -47.84 -45.76 -32.81
C ARG A 96 -46.36 -45.92 -33.27
N ALA A 97 -45.56 -46.31 -32.27
CA ALA A 97 -44.86 -47.60 -32.18
C ALA A 97 -43.37 -47.75 -32.61
N SER A 98 -42.64 -48.49 -31.75
CA SER A 98 -41.45 -49.33 -31.98
C SER A 98 -40.12 -48.72 -32.51
N ARG A 99 -39.11 -48.76 -31.62
CA ARG A 99 -37.66 -48.90 -31.87
C ARG A 99 -37.36 -50.10 -32.82
N PRO A 100 -36.20 -50.20 -33.53
CA PRO A 100 -34.85 -50.04 -32.94
C PRO A 100 -33.63 -49.53 -33.79
N VAL A 101 -32.58 -49.21 -33.02
CA VAL A 101 -31.11 -49.08 -33.25
C VAL A 101 -30.46 -49.56 -34.58
N ARG A 102 -29.58 -48.74 -35.22
CA ARG A 102 -28.13 -48.99 -35.55
C ARG A 102 -27.47 -47.99 -36.55
N GLY A 103 -26.13 -47.89 -36.52
CA GLY A 103 -25.21 -47.24 -37.50
C GLY A 103 -24.81 -45.78 -37.16
N ARG A 104 -23.55 -45.32 -37.01
CA ARG A 104 -22.15 -45.83 -37.18
C ARG A 104 -21.58 -45.96 -38.61
N ALA A 105 -20.72 -45.01 -39.03
CA ALA A 105 -19.39 -45.18 -39.69
C ALA A 105 -18.75 -43.78 -39.97
N GLN A 106 -17.54 -43.44 -39.46
CA GLN A 106 -16.19 -43.47 -40.10
C GLN A 106 -15.92 -42.26 -41.05
N CYS A 107 -14.72 -41.68 -41.18
CA CYS A 107 -13.35 -42.22 -41.16
C CYS A 107 -12.28 -41.42 -40.36
N ARG A 108 -11.06 -41.98 -40.30
CA ARG A 108 -9.75 -41.57 -39.70
C ARG A 108 -8.68 -41.80 -40.82
N PRO A 109 -7.32 -41.84 -40.66
CA PRO A 109 -6.35 -41.55 -39.56
C PRO A 109 -5.17 -40.64 -40.14
N PRO A 110 -3.85 -40.70 -39.80
CA PRO A 110 -3.11 -41.42 -38.73
C PRO A 110 -2.00 -40.68 -37.93
N LEU A 111 -1.57 -41.35 -36.85
CA LEU A 111 -0.31 -41.17 -36.12
C LEU A 111 0.64 -42.36 -36.41
N ARG A 112 1.96 -42.20 -36.19
CA ARG A 112 2.89 -43.32 -35.97
C ARG A 112 3.90 -43.03 -34.85
N ARG A 113 4.24 -44.08 -34.08
CA ARG A 113 5.33 -44.11 -33.09
C ARG A 113 6.65 -44.58 -33.74
N GLY A 114 7.80 -44.25 -33.14
CA GLY A 114 9.13 -44.56 -33.67
C GLY A 114 9.86 -45.74 -33.01
N THR A 115 11.17 -45.82 -33.24
CA THR A 115 12.12 -46.82 -32.69
C THR A 115 13.54 -46.23 -32.54
N ARG A 116 14.33 -46.73 -31.57
CA ARG A 116 15.82 -46.63 -31.52
C ARG A 116 16.40 -47.78 -32.38
N ASP A 117 17.62 -47.75 -32.94
CA ASP A 117 18.91 -47.83 -32.24
C ASP A 117 20.13 -47.81 -33.22
N ARG A 118 21.35 -47.55 -32.69
CA ARG A 118 22.73 -47.89 -33.19
C ARG A 118 23.38 -47.25 -34.46
N ARG A 119 24.50 -46.54 -34.16
CA ARG A 119 25.94 -46.78 -34.55
C ARG A 119 26.71 -45.89 -35.57
N HIS A 120 27.88 -45.45 -35.05
CA HIS A 120 29.21 -45.27 -35.67
C HIS A 120 29.62 -43.97 -36.42
N GLY A 121 30.84 -43.51 -36.07
CA GLY A 121 31.73 -42.66 -36.88
C GLY A 121 31.73 -41.15 -36.54
N ALA A 122 32.84 -40.40 -36.42
CA ALA A 122 34.17 -40.55 -35.83
C ALA A 122 35.07 -39.38 -36.32
N ARG A 123 35.71 -38.65 -35.40
CA ARG A 123 36.91 -37.77 -35.55
C ARG A 123 36.85 -36.51 -36.44
N GLY A 124 37.57 -35.46 -36.00
CA GLY A 124 37.93 -34.29 -36.82
C GLY A 124 38.33 -33.05 -35.98
N ASP A 125 39.57 -33.01 -35.46
CA ASP A 125 40.16 -31.80 -34.88
C ASP A 125 40.45 -30.74 -35.96
N THR A 126 40.32 -29.44 -35.64
CA THR A 126 41.41 -28.44 -35.81
C THR A 126 41.09 -27.04 -35.27
N GLN A 127 41.92 -26.61 -34.32
CA GLN A 127 42.51 -25.26 -34.08
C GLN A 127 41.76 -23.95 -34.40
N ALA A 128 41.84 -23.02 -33.43
CA ALA A 128 41.39 -21.63 -33.51
C ALA A 128 42.45 -20.67 -34.09
N VAL A 129 42.04 -19.49 -34.60
CA VAL A 129 42.40 -18.14 -34.07
C VAL A 129 41.29 -17.11 -34.48
N PRO A 130 41.30 -15.78 -34.16
CA PRO A 130 40.10 -15.14 -33.60
C PRO A 130 39.45 -14.06 -34.49
N HIS A 131 38.19 -13.71 -34.22
CA HIS A 131 37.57 -12.50 -34.79
C HIS A 131 36.88 -11.61 -33.75
N ARG A 132 37.38 -10.37 -33.66
CA ARG A 132 36.65 -9.22 -33.11
C ARG A 132 35.39 -8.97 -33.94
N GLY A 133 34.25 -8.64 -33.31
CA GLY A 133 33.06 -8.19 -34.05
C GLY A 133 31.72 -8.46 -33.37
N GLY A 134 31.54 -8.06 -32.11
CA GLY A 134 30.22 -8.08 -31.47
C GLY A 134 29.25 -7.04 -32.06
N GLY A 135 27.93 -7.29 -31.97
CA GLY A 135 26.91 -6.23 -32.04
C GLY A 135 25.80 -6.32 -33.09
N THR A 136 25.81 -7.27 -34.04
CA THR A 136 24.88 -7.24 -35.20
C THR A 136 23.85 -8.36 -35.31
N HIS A 137 23.99 -9.49 -34.59
CA HIS A 137 23.04 -10.61 -34.72
C HIS A 137 21.73 -10.42 -33.95
N ALA A 138 21.76 -9.87 -32.73
CA ALA A 138 20.54 -9.57 -31.95
C ALA A 138 19.56 -8.63 -32.69
N ARG A 139 20.06 -7.74 -33.55
CA ARG A 139 19.23 -6.80 -34.33
C ARG A 139 18.54 -7.41 -35.55
N ARG A 140 18.93 -8.60 -36.03
CA ARG A 140 18.34 -9.22 -37.24
C ARG A 140 17.21 -10.19 -36.96
N VAL A 141 17.19 -10.89 -35.83
CA VAL A 141 16.13 -11.87 -35.50
C VAL A 141 14.80 -11.17 -35.18
N ALA A 142 14.85 -9.99 -34.55
CA ALA A 142 13.67 -9.20 -34.15
C ALA A 142 12.87 -8.55 -35.31
N ARG A 143 13.20 -8.82 -36.59
CA ARG A 143 12.46 -8.29 -37.76
C ARG A 143 11.62 -9.31 -38.51
N ALA A 144 11.72 -10.61 -38.20
CA ALA A 144 11.07 -11.68 -38.97
C ALA A 144 9.64 -12.03 -38.50
N HIS A 145 9.28 -11.70 -37.26
CA HIS A 145 7.94 -11.86 -36.71
C HIS A 145 7.50 -10.54 -36.06
N GLY A 146 6.24 -10.15 -36.27
CA GLY A 146 5.70 -8.82 -35.93
C GLY A 146 5.46 -8.56 -34.44
N VAL A 147 6.37 -8.99 -33.57
CA VAL A 147 6.35 -8.66 -32.14
C VAL A 147 6.65 -7.17 -31.99
N ARG A 148 5.59 -6.39 -31.78
CA ARG A 148 5.68 -4.96 -31.46
C ARG A 148 6.46 -4.77 -30.16
N ARG A 149 7.25 -3.70 -30.07
CA ARG A 149 7.87 -3.29 -28.79
C ARG A 149 6.79 -3.17 -27.71
N VAL A 150 7.07 -3.69 -26.52
CA VAL A 150 6.35 -3.33 -25.29
C VAL A 150 6.39 -1.81 -25.15
N SER A 151 5.28 -1.20 -24.71
CA SER A 151 5.19 0.24 -24.49
C SER A 151 6.31 0.70 -23.56
N ALA A 152 7.11 1.69 -23.97
CA ALA A 152 8.18 2.21 -23.12
C ALA A 152 7.55 2.95 -21.93
N TYR A 153 7.97 2.61 -20.70
CA TYR A 153 7.60 3.39 -19.53
C TYR A 153 8.09 4.84 -19.69
N LYS A 154 7.30 5.80 -19.22
CA LYS A 154 7.72 7.20 -19.06
C LYS A 154 7.32 7.75 -17.70
N ALA A 155 8.25 8.37 -16.99
CA ALA A 155 7.93 8.95 -15.69
C ALA A 155 6.94 10.13 -15.83
N PRO A 156 5.88 10.20 -15.00
CA PRO A 156 4.89 11.27 -15.06
C PRO A 156 5.38 12.57 -14.40
N LEU A 157 6.60 13.01 -14.73
CA LEU A 157 7.32 14.13 -14.09
C LEU A 157 6.49 15.42 -13.97
N GLY A 158 5.65 15.72 -14.96
CA GLY A 158 4.76 16.89 -14.92
C GLY A 158 3.70 16.83 -13.80
N ASP A 159 3.16 15.64 -13.49
CA ASP A 159 2.24 15.47 -12.36
C ASP A 159 2.99 15.34 -11.03
N ILE A 160 4.12 14.62 -11.01
CA ILE A 160 5.00 14.51 -9.84
C ILE A 160 5.43 15.91 -9.36
N SER A 161 5.96 16.74 -10.26
CA SER A 161 6.37 18.12 -9.97
C SER A 161 5.20 18.99 -9.50
N PHE A 162 4.03 18.89 -10.15
CA PHE A 162 2.83 19.60 -9.71
C PHE A 162 2.43 19.21 -8.27
N VAL A 163 2.41 17.90 -7.97
CA VAL A 163 2.02 17.41 -6.64
C VAL A 163 3.04 17.85 -5.59
N LEU A 164 4.35 17.66 -5.83
CA LEU A 164 5.40 18.07 -4.88
C LEU A 164 5.36 19.57 -4.60
N HIS A 165 5.50 20.41 -5.63
CA HIS A 165 5.72 21.84 -5.42
C HIS A 165 4.44 22.62 -5.10
N ARG A 166 3.27 22.20 -5.61
CA ARG A 166 2.02 22.95 -5.45
C ARG A 166 1.06 22.32 -4.44
N PHE A 167 0.82 21.01 -4.52
CA PHE A 167 -0.15 20.33 -3.65
C PHE A 167 0.41 20.05 -2.25
N CYS A 168 1.55 19.37 -2.17
CA CYS A 168 2.28 19.08 -0.93
C CYS A 168 3.09 20.28 -0.41
N ARG A 169 3.15 21.37 -1.18
CA ARG A 169 3.84 22.62 -0.85
C ARG A 169 5.27 22.36 -0.36
N LEU A 170 6.07 21.65 -1.15
CA LEU A 170 7.43 21.20 -0.80
C LEU A 170 8.33 22.31 -0.23
N GLY A 171 8.14 23.58 -0.61
CA GLY A 171 8.88 24.72 -0.03
C GLY A 171 8.66 24.91 1.48
N ASP A 172 7.47 24.60 2.00
CA ASP A 172 7.19 24.65 3.44
C ASP A 172 7.87 23.47 4.15
N ILE A 173 7.79 22.27 3.58
CA ILE A 173 8.45 21.07 4.12
C ILE A 173 9.97 21.26 4.16
N SER A 174 10.58 21.80 3.09
CA SER A 174 12.02 22.04 3.08
C SER A 174 12.48 23.24 3.92
N SER A 175 11.55 24.09 4.38
CA SER A 175 11.87 25.14 5.35
C SER A 175 12.12 24.60 6.77
N LEU A 176 11.81 23.32 7.03
CA LEU A 176 12.04 22.70 8.34
C LEU A 176 13.54 22.60 8.64
N PRO A 177 13.99 22.85 9.90
CA PRO A 177 15.42 22.90 10.25
C PRO A 177 16.23 21.65 9.89
N LYS A 178 15.61 20.46 9.83
CA LYS A 178 16.26 19.21 9.42
C LYS A 178 16.82 19.27 7.99
N PHE A 179 16.17 20.01 7.09
CA PHE A 179 16.50 20.04 5.66
C PHE A 179 17.33 21.27 5.25
N ALA A 180 17.71 22.13 6.20
CA ALA A 180 18.46 23.36 5.93
C ALA A 180 19.85 23.14 5.30
N GLY A 181 20.40 21.92 5.38
CA GLY A 181 21.66 21.51 4.73
C GLY A 181 21.49 20.91 3.32
N VAL A 182 20.27 20.82 2.79
CA VAL A 182 19.95 20.17 1.51
C VAL A 182 19.65 21.22 0.46
N ASP A 183 20.31 21.15 -0.69
CA ASP A 183 20.01 22.01 -1.83
C ASP A 183 18.74 21.51 -2.55
N MET A 184 17.60 22.09 -2.21
CA MET A 184 16.32 21.75 -2.86
C MET A 184 16.22 22.22 -4.32
N SER A 185 17.14 23.07 -4.79
CA SER A 185 17.13 23.52 -6.19
C SER A 185 17.49 22.41 -7.18
N VAL A 186 18.19 21.36 -6.74
CA VAL A 186 18.55 20.21 -7.59
C VAL A 186 17.40 19.22 -7.80
N VAL A 187 16.31 19.30 -7.03
CA VAL A 187 15.21 18.31 -7.05
C VAL A 187 14.61 18.09 -8.45
N PRO A 188 14.32 19.13 -9.27
CA PRO A 188 13.80 18.93 -10.62
C PRO A 188 14.73 18.11 -11.53
N ASP A 189 16.03 18.44 -11.52
CA ASP A 189 17.03 17.75 -12.35
C ASP A 189 17.32 16.34 -11.83
N MET A 190 17.36 16.15 -10.51
CA MET A 190 17.47 14.84 -9.86
C MET A 190 16.30 13.93 -10.23
N LEU A 191 15.06 14.44 -10.25
CA LEU A 191 13.89 13.65 -10.66
C LEU A 191 13.92 13.34 -12.16
N ALA A 192 14.39 14.26 -13.00
CA ALA A 192 14.55 14.01 -14.44
C ALA A 192 15.60 12.92 -14.73
N GLU A 193 16.70 12.90 -13.98
CA GLU A 193 17.75 11.89 -14.10
C GLU A 193 17.32 10.54 -13.51
N ALA A 194 16.58 10.54 -12.39
CA ALA A 194 15.94 9.33 -11.84
C ALA A 194 14.95 8.71 -12.83
N ALA A 195 14.12 9.54 -13.47
CA ALA A 195 13.23 9.10 -14.55
C ALA A 195 14.00 8.41 -15.67
N ARG A 196 15.03 9.07 -16.22
CA ARG A 196 15.87 8.48 -17.28
C ARG A 196 16.48 7.15 -16.84
N PHE A 197 17.03 7.09 -15.63
CA PHE A 197 17.62 5.87 -15.09
C PHE A 197 16.61 4.72 -15.00
N PHE A 198 15.42 4.92 -14.42
CA PHE A 198 14.45 3.82 -14.27
C PHE A 198 13.79 3.42 -15.60
N GLU A 199 13.60 4.37 -16.52
CA GLU A 199 13.12 4.10 -17.88
C GLU A 199 14.11 3.26 -18.72
N GLU A 200 15.42 3.45 -18.53
CA GLU A 200 16.47 2.78 -19.32
C GLU A 200 17.00 1.50 -18.67
N SER A 201 17.18 1.49 -17.34
CA SER A 201 17.79 0.38 -16.59
C SER A 201 16.77 -0.62 -16.03
N PHE A 202 15.64 -0.15 -15.49
CA PHE A 202 14.69 -1.02 -14.77
C PHE A 202 13.53 -1.47 -15.66
N ALA A 203 12.89 -0.55 -16.39
CA ALA A 203 11.67 -0.82 -17.15
C ALA A 203 11.82 -1.92 -18.24
N PRO A 204 12.94 -2.04 -18.97
CA PRO A 204 13.13 -3.13 -19.94
C PRO A 204 13.18 -4.53 -19.29
N LEU A 205 13.55 -4.61 -18.01
CA LEU A 205 13.70 -5.86 -17.28
C LEU A 205 12.39 -6.39 -16.69
N ASN A 206 11.33 -5.59 -16.65
CA ASN A 206 10.06 -6.00 -16.02
C ASN A 206 9.45 -7.26 -16.65
N ALA A 207 9.45 -7.34 -17.99
CA ALA A 207 8.96 -8.51 -18.72
C ALA A 207 9.93 -9.70 -18.66
N VAL A 208 11.25 -9.46 -18.56
CA VAL A 208 12.26 -10.50 -18.33
C VAL A 208 12.04 -11.14 -16.96
N GLY A 209 11.76 -10.31 -15.95
CA GLY A 209 11.51 -10.77 -14.59
C GLY A 209 10.30 -11.69 -14.45
N ASP A 210 9.23 -11.44 -15.21
CA ASP A 210 8.03 -12.28 -15.18
C ASP A 210 8.14 -13.55 -16.06
N THR A 211 8.89 -13.50 -17.16
CA THR A 211 9.05 -14.64 -18.06
C THR A 211 10.11 -15.63 -17.60
N VAL A 212 11.18 -15.16 -16.93
CA VAL A 212 12.26 -16.01 -16.39
C VAL A 212 12.02 -16.36 -14.92
N GLY A 213 11.67 -15.37 -14.09
CA GLY A 213 11.61 -15.53 -12.62
C GLY A 213 12.98 -15.71 -11.97
N SER A 214 13.01 -15.71 -10.64
CA SER A 214 14.21 -16.12 -9.87
C SER A 214 14.27 -17.64 -9.73
N HIS A 215 15.48 -18.19 -9.67
CA HIS A 215 15.73 -19.64 -9.56
C HIS A 215 16.57 -19.97 -8.32
N ARG A 216 16.18 -20.99 -7.55
CA ARG A 216 16.98 -21.50 -6.42
C ARG A 216 17.85 -22.67 -6.88
N ASN A 217 19.15 -22.58 -6.62
CA ASN A 217 20.13 -23.60 -6.96
C ASN A 217 20.23 -24.69 -5.88
N ASP A 218 20.86 -25.83 -6.19
CA ASP A 218 20.90 -27.00 -5.28
C ASP A 218 21.59 -26.69 -3.94
N ASP A 219 22.63 -25.85 -3.97
CA ASP A 219 23.36 -25.39 -2.78
C ASP A 219 22.51 -24.54 -1.82
N GLY A 220 21.46 -23.89 -2.32
CA GLY A 220 20.61 -22.96 -1.58
C GLY A 220 20.81 -21.48 -1.94
N THR A 221 21.69 -21.16 -2.89
CA THR A 221 21.77 -19.83 -3.49
C THR A 221 20.57 -19.56 -4.40
N VAL A 222 20.31 -18.30 -4.73
CA VAL A 222 19.24 -17.89 -5.65
C VAL A 222 19.81 -16.98 -6.72
N THR A 223 19.64 -17.37 -7.98
CA THR A 223 20.00 -16.58 -9.16
C THR A 223 18.81 -15.74 -9.60
N THR A 224 19.02 -14.43 -9.75
CA THR A 224 18.01 -13.50 -10.26
C THR A 224 17.95 -13.51 -11.80
N PRO A 225 16.89 -12.98 -12.45
CA PRO A 225 16.81 -12.96 -13.91
C PRO A 225 17.96 -12.17 -14.55
N PRO A 226 18.38 -12.50 -15.79
CA PRO A 226 19.43 -11.78 -16.50
C PRO A 226 19.19 -10.27 -16.55
N GLY A 227 20.19 -9.47 -16.18
CA GLY A 227 20.12 -8.02 -16.11
C GLY A 227 19.73 -7.45 -14.73
N PHE A 228 19.13 -8.25 -13.83
CA PHE A 228 18.71 -7.76 -12.52
C PHE A 228 19.90 -7.37 -11.63
N LYS A 229 20.93 -8.22 -11.58
CA LYS A 229 22.17 -7.93 -10.82
C LYS A 229 22.87 -6.68 -11.34
N GLU A 230 22.97 -6.53 -12.65
CA GLU A 230 23.61 -5.37 -13.29
C GLU A 230 22.83 -4.08 -13.05
N ALA A 231 21.49 -4.11 -13.17
CA ALA A 231 20.64 -2.97 -12.89
C ALA A 231 20.64 -2.59 -11.40
N TYR A 232 20.69 -3.57 -10.49
CA TYR A 232 20.81 -3.33 -9.06
C TYR A 232 22.17 -2.70 -8.70
N GLY A 233 23.27 -3.20 -9.27
CA GLY A 233 24.60 -2.60 -9.12
C GLY A 233 24.62 -1.14 -9.60
N ALA A 234 24.05 -0.86 -10.77
CA ALA A 234 23.93 0.52 -11.29
C ALA A 234 23.03 1.43 -10.41
N TYR A 235 22.04 0.86 -9.71
CA TYR A 235 21.20 1.59 -8.76
C TYR A 235 21.96 1.97 -7.48
N VAL A 236 22.82 1.07 -6.99
CA VAL A 236 23.75 1.32 -5.88
C VAL A 236 24.80 2.37 -6.27
N GLU A 237 25.45 2.22 -7.43
CA GLU A 237 26.45 3.17 -7.95
C GLU A 237 25.88 4.58 -8.16
N ALA A 238 24.62 4.69 -8.60
CA ALA A 238 23.94 5.97 -8.77
C ALA A 238 23.40 6.57 -7.46
N GLY A 239 23.47 5.84 -6.34
CA GLY A 239 23.05 6.33 -5.02
C GLY A 239 21.54 6.50 -4.84
N TRP A 240 20.70 5.92 -5.70
CA TRP A 240 19.24 6.11 -5.64
C TRP A 240 18.59 5.59 -4.37
N GLY A 241 19.23 4.65 -3.67
CA GLY A 241 18.79 4.19 -2.34
C GLY A 241 19.01 5.18 -1.21
N THR A 242 19.91 6.15 -1.39
CA THR A 242 20.38 7.04 -0.31
C THR A 242 19.50 8.27 -0.07
N VAL A 243 18.68 8.66 -1.07
CA VAL A 243 18.07 10.00 -1.22
C VAL A 243 17.45 10.55 0.07
N GLY A 244 16.55 9.79 0.71
CA GLY A 244 15.80 10.24 1.89
C GLY A 244 16.44 9.92 3.25
N PHE A 245 17.62 9.30 3.29
CA PHE A 245 18.24 8.85 4.55
C PHE A 245 19.17 9.90 5.16
N ASP A 246 19.57 9.68 6.42
CA ASP A 246 20.41 10.62 7.16
C ASP A 246 21.86 10.69 6.59
N PRO A 247 22.39 11.90 6.29
CA PRO A 247 23.77 12.07 5.84
C PRO A 247 24.84 11.53 6.80
N GLY A 248 24.55 11.42 8.10
CA GLY A 248 25.45 10.80 9.07
C GLY A 248 25.74 9.32 8.81
N PHE A 249 24.89 8.64 8.03
CA PHE A 249 25.08 7.26 7.57
C PHE A 249 25.22 7.17 6.03
N GLY A 250 25.56 8.28 5.35
CA GLY A 250 25.74 8.32 3.88
C GLY A 250 24.47 8.56 3.07
N GLY A 251 23.38 9.01 3.71
CA GLY A 251 22.16 9.42 3.02
C GLY A 251 22.22 10.80 2.36
N GLY A 252 21.28 11.08 1.45
CA GLY A 252 21.15 12.38 0.78
C GLY A 252 20.44 13.46 1.61
N GLY A 253 19.73 13.06 2.67
CA GLY A 253 19.03 13.97 3.60
C GLY A 253 17.77 14.64 3.06
N PHE A 254 17.31 14.34 1.83
CA PHE A 254 16.12 14.96 1.25
C PHE A 254 14.84 14.58 2.01
N PRO A 255 13.78 15.42 1.97
CA PRO A 255 12.48 15.06 2.53
C PRO A 255 11.94 13.72 1.99
N TRP A 256 11.27 12.96 2.84
CA TRP A 256 10.72 11.65 2.49
C TRP A 256 9.72 11.73 1.33
N VAL A 257 8.96 12.82 1.23
CA VAL A 257 8.07 13.07 0.08
C VAL A 257 8.81 13.15 -1.26
N VAL A 258 10.08 13.59 -1.28
CA VAL A 258 10.94 13.57 -2.50
C VAL A 258 11.40 12.14 -2.79
N ASN A 259 11.78 11.38 -1.76
CA ASN A 259 12.16 9.98 -1.91
C ASN A 259 10.99 9.12 -2.45
N ILE A 260 9.76 9.37 -1.99
CA ILE A 260 8.54 8.74 -2.50
C ILE A 260 8.34 8.97 -4.01
N ALA A 261 8.71 10.14 -4.54
CA ALA A 261 8.64 10.40 -5.98
C ALA A 261 9.68 9.57 -6.78
N VAL A 262 10.90 9.41 -6.25
CA VAL A 262 11.92 8.51 -6.83
C VAL A 262 11.43 7.06 -6.80
N GLN A 263 10.85 6.63 -5.68
CA GLN A 263 10.29 5.29 -5.52
C GLN A 263 9.08 5.02 -6.43
N GLU A 264 8.27 6.03 -6.76
CA GLU A 264 7.16 5.86 -7.72
C GLU A 264 7.70 5.43 -9.09
N MET A 265 8.73 6.13 -9.57
CA MET A 265 9.34 5.86 -10.88
C MET A 265 10.01 4.48 -10.90
N MET A 266 10.69 4.13 -9.81
CA MET A 266 11.31 2.81 -9.62
C MET A 266 10.26 1.67 -9.67
N ASN A 267 9.15 1.82 -8.93
CA ASN A 267 8.07 0.82 -8.87
C ASN A 267 7.32 0.69 -10.18
N SER A 268 7.04 1.80 -10.87
CA SER A 268 6.36 1.80 -12.17
C SER A 268 7.22 1.16 -13.25
N ALA A 269 8.54 1.27 -13.14
CA ALA A 269 9.47 0.62 -14.05
C ALA A 269 9.50 -0.90 -13.85
N ASN A 270 9.78 -1.40 -12.64
CA ASN A 270 9.90 -2.85 -12.38
C ASN A 270 9.66 -3.21 -10.90
N MET A 271 8.40 -3.36 -10.50
CA MET A 271 7.99 -3.73 -9.15
C MET A 271 8.75 -4.97 -8.60
N ALA A 272 8.97 -6.00 -9.41
CA ALA A 272 9.61 -7.23 -8.94
C ALA A 272 11.09 -7.04 -8.55
N LEU A 273 11.79 -6.07 -9.13
CA LEU A 273 13.14 -5.65 -8.71
C LEU A 273 13.10 -4.73 -7.48
N THR A 274 12.08 -3.87 -7.36
CA THR A 274 11.97 -2.88 -6.27
C THR A 274 11.76 -3.45 -4.88
N MET A 275 11.29 -4.71 -4.76
CA MET A 275 11.06 -5.33 -3.46
C MET A 275 12.36 -5.47 -2.64
N ALA A 276 13.53 -5.57 -3.29
CA ALA A 276 14.82 -5.58 -2.60
C ALA A 276 15.11 -4.22 -1.91
N PRO A 277 15.13 -3.07 -2.62
CA PRO A 277 15.17 -1.75 -1.99
C PRO A 277 14.12 -1.52 -0.89
N LEU A 278 12.86 -1.89 -1.15
CA LEU A 278 11.76 -1.66 -0.21
C LEU A 278 11.96 -2.38 1.14
N LEU A 279 12.40 -3.64 1.10
CA LEU A 279 12.63 -4.43 2.32
C LEU A 279 13.94 -4.04 3.01
N THR A 280 14.92 -3.59 2.23
CA THR A 280 16.16 -3.00 2.76
C THR A 280 15.84 -1.71 3.54
N GLN A 281 14.97 -0.85 3.01
CA GLN A 281 14.44 0.31 3.72
C GLN A 281 13.74 -0.07 5.03
N GLY A 282 12.79 -1.01 5.01
CA GLY A 282 12.11 -1.45 6.24
C GLY A 282 13.08 -1.97 7.32
N ALA A 283 14.16 -2.64 6.90
CA ALA A 283 15.21 -3.09 7.81
C ALA A 283 16.12 -1.95 8.32
N ILE A 284 16.43 -0.96 7.47
CA ILE A 284 17.09 0.29 7.89
C ILE A 284 16.25 1.02 8.93
N ASP A 285 14.96 1.20 8.68
CA ASP A 285 14.03 1.90 9.58
C ASP A 285 14.02 1.22 10.97
N ALA A 286 14.04 -0.11 11.02
CA ALA A 286 14.13 -0.87 12.28
C ALA A 286 15.42 -0.61 13.07
N ILE A 287 16.58 -0.69 12.41
CA ILE A 287 17.90 -0.52 13.04
C ILE A 287 18.13 0.95 13.43
N MET A 288 17.68 1.90 12.61
CA MET A 288 17.80 3.33 12.88
C MET A 288 17.04 3.76 14.14
N HIS A 289 15.84 3.21 14.36
CA HIS A 289 15.01 3.55 15.52
C HIS A 289 15.35 2.77 16.79
N HIS A 290 15.72 1.48 16.69
CA HIS A 290 15.83 0.58 17.86
C HIS A 290 17.17 -0.13 18.02
N GLY A 291 18.08 -0.02 17.05
CA GLY A 291 19.44 -0.52 17.19
C GLY A 291 20.27 0.35 18.13
N ASP A 292 21.29 -0.25 18.75
CA ASP A 292 22.32 0.52 19.45
C ASP A 292 23.29 1.22 18.47
N GLU A 293 24.10 2.17 18.94
CA GLU A 293 25.02 2.93 18.07
C GLU A 293 26.07 2.04 17.37
N THR A 294 26.46 0.91 17.96
CA THR A 294 27.35 -0.06 17.31
C THR A 294 26.64 -0.70 16.14
N GLN A 295 25.41 -1.17 16.34
CA GLN A 295 24.57 -1.75 15.28
C GLN A 295 24.32 -0.73 14.15
N LYS A 296 23.99 0.51 14.49
CA LYS A 296 23.78 1.58 13.50
C LYS A 296 25.03 1.80 12.64
N MET A 297 26.17 2.04 13.27
CA MET A 297 27.43 2.30 12.55
C MET A 297 27.93 1.07 11.78
N THR A 298 27.61 -0.14 12.22
CA THR A 298 28.01 -1.40 11.56
C THR A 298 27.18 -1.67 10.29
N TYR A 299 25.86 -1.50 10.36
CA TYR A 299 24.96 -1.98 9.30
C TYR A 299 24.39 -0.86 8.41
N LEU A 300 24.03 0.31 8.98
CA LEU A 300 23.30 1.32 8.22
C LEU A 300 24.07 1.88 7.01
N PRO A 301 25.38 2.19 7.06
CA PRO A 301 26.08 2.75 5.91
C PRO A 301 26.01 1.86 4.66
N LYS A 302 26.15 0.53 4.83
CA LYS A 302 26.11 -0.44 3.73
C LYS A 302 24.69 -0.81 3.28
N MET A 303 23.71 -0.71 4.18
CA MET A 303 22.31 -0.91 3.81
C MET A 303 21.72 0.31 3.08
N ILE A 304 22.08 1.52 3.48
CA ILE A 304 21.60 2.78 2.88
C ILE A 304 22.13 2.96 1.44
N THR A 305 23.39 2.58 1.17
CA THR A 305 23.91 2.53 -0.21
C THR A 305 23.25 1.42 -1.03
N GLY A 306 22.81 0.34 -0.38
CA GLY A 306 22.31 -0.88 -1.02
C GLY A 306 23.42 -1.89 -1.36
N GLU A 307 24.65 -1.68 -0.91
CA GLU A 307 25.72 -2.69 -1.01
C GLU A 307 25.35 -3.99 -0.27
N TRP A 308 24.63 -3.85 0.85
CA TRP A 308 23.94 -4.94 1.55
C TRP A 308 22.43 -4.73 1.50
N THR A 309 21.66 -5.80 1.30
CA THR A 309 20.20 -5.75 1.36
C THR A 309 19.68 -6.09 2.76
N GLY A 310 18.42 -5.76 3.02
CA GLY A 310 17.70 -6.14 4.23
C GLY A 310 16.41 -6.91 3.93
N THR A 311 15.99 -7.77 4.86
CA THR A 311 14.75 -8.54 4.73
C THR A 311 14.12 -8.86 6.08
N MET A 312 12.79 -8.85 6.15
CA MET A 312 12.02 -9.03 7.40
C MET A 312 11.51 -10.47 7.56
N ASN A 313 11.80 -11.08 8.71
CA ASN A 313 11.67 -12.51 8.95
C ASN A 313 10.69 -12.83 10.09
N LEU A 314 9.39 -12.62 9.81
CA LEU A 314 8.30 -12.78 10.76
C LEU A 314 7.65 -14.17 10.68
N THR A 315 7.05 -14.46 9.52
CA THR A 315 6.05 -15.53 9.30
C THR A 315 6.61 -16.95 9.37
N GLU A 316 5.83 -17.86 9.93
CA GLU A 316 6.08 -19.32 9.97
C GLU A 316 4.86 -20.06 9.42
N PRO A 317 4.95 -21.36 9.06
CA PRO A 317 3.82 -22.14 8.54
C PRO A 317 2.58 -22.11 9.43
N ASP A 318 2.78 -22.11 10.75
CA ASP A 318 1.71 -22.05 11.76
C ASP A 318 1.45 -20.61 12.29
N ALA A 319 2.17 -19.59 11.79
CA ALA A 319 2.18 -18.23 12.36
C ALA A 319 2.21 -17.14 11.26
N GLY A 320 1.04 -16.94 10.62
CA GLY A 320 0.76 -15.84 9.69
C GLY A 320 0.21 -14.60 10.40
N SER A 321 -1.10 -14.36 10.27
CA SER A 321 -1.79 -13.24 10.94
C SER A 321 -1.65 -13.28 12.47
N ASP A 322 -1.57 -14.48 13.07
CA ASP A 322 -1.15 -14.65 14.46
C ASP A 322 0.38 -14.82 14.54
N VAL A 323 1.10 -13.70 14.39
CA VAL A 323 2.56 -13.65 14.64
C VAL A 323 2.88 -14.03 16.10
N GLY A 324 1.90 -13.99 17.01
CA GLY A 324 2.04 -14.48 18.38
C GLY A 324 2.35 -15.97 18.48
N ALA A 325 2.03 -16.77 17.45
CA ALA A 325 2.29 -18.21 17.42
C ALA A 325 3.72 -18.61 17.02
N VAL A 326 4.60 -17.65 16.68
CA VAL A 326 6.02 -17.87 16.32
C VAL A 326 6.73 -18.81 17.30
N ARG A 327 7.41 -19.84 16.76
CA ARG A 327 8.18 -20.86 17.49
C ARG A 327 9.69 -20.79 17.28
N THR A 328 10.19 -20.03 16.29
CA THR A 328 11.63 -19.80 16.11
C THR A 328 12.24 -19.32 17.42
N ARG A 329 13.31 -19.98 17.86
CA ARG A 329 13.94 -19.81 19.18
C ARG A 329 15.27 -19.08 19.05
N ALA A 330 15.60 -18.27 20.05
CA ALA A 330 16.87 -17.56 20.20
C ALA A 330 17.51 -17.95 21.55
N VAL A 331 18.70 -18.56 21.54
CA VAL A 331 19.43 -18.94 22.76
C VAL A 331 20.61 -18.01 22.97
N ARG A 332 20.63 -17.27 24.07
CA ARG A 332 21.73 -16.36 24.40
C ARG A 332 23.02 -17.14 24.66
N ARG A 333 24.15 -16.63 24.15
CA ARG A 333 25.52 -17.10 24.43
C ARG A 333 26.20 -16.22 25.49
N ASP A 334 27.33 -16.70 25.99
CA ASP A 334 28.16 -15.98 26.97
C ASP A 334 28.75 -14.67 26.40
N ASP A 335 29.05 -14.64 25.10
CA ASP A 335 29.53 -13.44 24.38
C ASP A 335 28.42 -12.41 24.06
N GLY A 336 27.18 -12.67 24.48
CA GLY A 336 26.06 -11.76 24.34
C GLY A 336 25.30 -11.85 23.01
N THR A 337 25.79 -12.59 22.02
CA THR A 337 24.99 -12.90 20.82
C THR A 337 23.99 -14.02 21.12
N TYR A 338 23.13 -14.32 20.16
CA TYR A 338 22.13 -15.38 20.23
C TYR A 338 22.38 -16.42 19.14
N LEU A 339 21.95 -17.66 19.38
CA LEU A 339 21.84 -18.73 18.39
C LEU A 339 20.36 -18.89 18.03
N ILE A 340 20.03 -18.61 16.78
CA ILE A 340 18.68 -18.67 16.24
C ILE A 340 18.44 -20.03 15.59
N THR A 341 17.32 -20.67 15.92
CA THR A 341 16.89 -21.95 15.33
C THR A 341 15.41 -21.92 14.99
N GLY A 342 15.05 -22.22 13.75
CA GLY A 342 13.65 -22.23 13.30
C GLY A 342 13.51 -22.12 11.78
N THR A 343 12.26 -22.03 11.31
CA THR A 343 11.94 -21.91 9.88
C THR A 343 11.03 -20.72 9.65
N LYS A 344 11.37 -19.90 8.66
CA LYS A 344 10.58 -18.74 8.21
C LYS A 344 10.11 -18.94 6.79
N ILE A 345 8.89 -18.49 6.48
CA ILE A 345 8.29 -18.63 5.13
C ILE A 345 7.86 -17.27 4.58
N TYR A 346 7.68 -17.21 3.26
CA TYR A 346 7.29 -16.00 2.53
C TYR A 346 8.28 -14.84 2.67
N ILE A 347 9.56 -15.15 2.86
CA ILE A 347 10.61 -14.16 3.09
C ILE A 347 11.07 -13.58 1.76
N THR A 348 10.51 -12.43 1.44
CA THR A 348 10.79 -11.71 0.20
C THR A 348 12.24 -11.20 0.20
N PHE A 349 12.96 -11.44 -0.89
CA PHE A 349 14.42 -11.23 -1.00
C PHE A 349 15.25 -11.90 0.13
N GLY A 350 14.75 -13.02 0.67
CA GLY A 350 15.46 -13.82 1.67
C GLY A 350 16.75 -14.50 1.18
N GLN A 351 16.97 -14.56 -0.13
CA GLN A 351 18.21 -15.00 -0.77
C GLN A 351 18.22 -14.50 -2.22
N HIS A 352 19.36 -13.97 -2.68
CA HIS A 352 19.58 -13.48 -4.05
C HIS A 352 21.08 -13.23 -4.31
N ASP A 353 21.46 -13.06 -5.57
CA ASP A 353 22.84 -12.89 -6.02
C ASP A 353 23.26 -11.42 -6.28
N MET A 354 22.43 -10.44 -5.91
CA MET A 354 22.63 -9.02 -6.27
C MET A 354 23.48 -8.20 -5.28
N ALA A 355 23.71 -8.69 -4.06
CA ALA A 355 24.41 -7.97 -2.98
C ALA A 355 25.43 -8.90 -2.28
N ASP A 356 26.42 -8.32 -1.61
CA ASP A 356 27.51 -9.09 -0.98
C ASP A 356 27.15 -9.70 0.39
N ASN A 357 26.08 -9.18 1.01
CA ASN A 357 25.51 -9.68 2.25
C ASN A 357 24.01 -9.33 2.33
N ILE A 358 23.24 -10.16 3.02
CA ILE A 358 21.80 -9.96 3.28
C ILE A 358 21.62 -9.87 4.80
N ILE A 359 20.95 -8.82 5.28
CA ILE A 359 20.73 -8.56 6.70
C ILE A 359 19.30 -8.95 7.07
N HIS A 360 19.13 -10.11 7.69
CA HIS A 360 17.82 -10.65 8.05
C HIS A 360 17.38 -10.12 9.42
N LEU A 361 16.20 -9.48 9.51
CA LEU A 361 15.59 -9.09 10.78
C LEU A 361 14.61 -10.16 11.25
N VAL A 362 15.08 -11.05 12.11
CA VAL A 362 14.37 -12.28 12.51
C VAL A 362 13.58 -12.08 13.80
N LEU A 363 12.30 -12.43 13.78
CA LEU A 363 11.49 -12.53 15.00
C LEU A 363 11.61 -13.92 15.61
N ALA A 364 12.07 -13.97 16.86
CA ALA A 364 12.29 -15.21 17.61
C ALA A 364 12.01 -15.04 19.10
N ARG A 365 11.90 -16.16 19.82
CA ARG A 365 11.63 -16.22 21.26
C ARG A 365 12.83 -16.67 22.07
N THR A 366 13.15 -15.97 23.15
CA THR A 366 14.10 -16.48 24.15
C THR A 366 13.46 -17.58 25.00
N PRO A 367 14.22 -18.46 25.68
CA PRO A 367 13.67 -19.67 26.30
C PRO A 367 12.62 -19.40 27.38
N ASP A 368 12.76 -18.27 28.08
CA ASP A 368 11.90 -17.84 29.18
C ASP A 368 10.83 -16.80 28.74
N ALA A 369 10.68 -16.59 27.43
CA ALA A 369 9.79 -15.57 26.88
C ALA A 369 8.29 -15.92 27.10
N PRO A 370 7.44 -14.93 27.45
CA PRO A 370 6.01 -15.17 27.65
C PRO A 370 5.27 -15.52 26.34
N PRO A 371 4.15 -16.26 26.39
CA PRO A 371 3.38 -16.61 25.20
C PRO A 371 2.74 -15.39 24.52
N GLY A 372 2.44 -15.52 23.22
CA GLY A 372 1.88 -14.45 22.39
C GLY A 372 2.88 -13.35 22.03
N THR A 373 2.41 -12.30 21.35
CA THR A 373 3.26 -11.22 20.79
C THR A 373 4.15 -10.50 21.80
N LYS A 374 3.81 -10.57 23.09
CA LYS A 374 4.57 -9.98 24.22
C LYS A 374 5.87 -10.70 24.56
N GLY A 375 6.18 -11.85 23.96
CA GLY A 375 7.44 -12.57 24.18
C GLY A 375 8.26 -12.80 22.92
N ILE A 376 8.20 -11.84 21.99
CA ILE A 376 8.91 -11.90 20.73
C ILE A 376 10.00 -10.83 20.74
N SER A 377 11.23 -11.24 20.47
CA SER A 377 12.40 -10.38 20.29
C SER A 377 12.73 -10.26 18.80
N CYS A 378 13.45 -9.21 18.41
CA CYS A 378 13.95 -9.05 17.04
C CYS A 378 15.48 -9.12 17.03
N PHE A 379 16.04 -9.81 16.03
CA PHE A 379 17.47 -10.05 15.91
C PHE A 379 17.98 -9.70 14.51
N ILE A 380 19.13 -9.05 14.43
CA ILE A 380 19.94 -8.96 13.21
C ILE A 380 20.63 -10.31 13.03
N VAL A 381 20.35 -11.01 11.93
CA VAL A 381 21.01 -12.25 11.53
C VAL A 381 21.58 -12.02 10.13
N PRO A 382 22.87 -11.67 9.97
CA PRO A 382 23.44 -11.47 8.65
C PRO A 382 23.67 -12.83 7.96
N GLN A 383 23.51 -12.90 6.64
CA GLN A 383 23.83 -14.09 5.84
C GLN A 383 25.30 -14.48 6.00
N ARG A 384 26.20 -13.49 6.07
CA ARG A 384 27.63 -13.65 6.34
C ARG A 384 28.00 -12.87 7.59
N ILE A 385 28.58 -13.56 8.57
CA ILE A 385 29.05 -12.97 9.82
C ILE A 385 30.20 -12.02 9.48
N LEU A 386 30.16 -10.80 10.02
CA LEU A 386 31.20 -9.81 9.75
C LEU A 386 32.51 -10.20 10.45
N ASP A 387 33.64 -9.92 9.79
CA ASP A 387 34.96 -10.06 10.38
C ASP A 387 35.33 -8.86 11.27
N ALA A 388 36.54 -8.87 11.83
CA ALA A 388 37.03 -7.83 12.73
C ALA A 388 37.18 -6.45 12.07
N ASP A 389 37.26 -6.41 10.73
CA ASP A 389 37.34 -5.18 9.93
C ASP A 389 35.96 -4.73 9.41
N GLY A 390 34.89 -5.46 9.78
CA GLY A 390 33.50 -5.17 9.40
C GLY A 390 33.06 -5.71 8.03
N ASN A 391 33.88 -6.53 7.37
CA ASN A 391 33.58 -7.06 6.04
C ASN A 391 32.80 -8.40 6.11
N PRO A 392 32.03 -8.79 5.08
CA PRO A 392 31.33 -10.07 5.05
C PRO A 392 32.32 -11.26 5.08
N GLY A 393 32.41 -11.93 6.23
CA GLY A 393 33.31 -13.04 6.51
C GLY A 393 32.68 -14.41 6.21
N ALA A 394 32.67 -15.28 7.23
CA ALA A 394 32.15 -16.64 7.13
C ALA A 394 30.62 -16.66 6.92
N GLU A 395 30.12 -17.70 6.23
CA GLU A 395 28.68 -17.94 6.12
C GLU A 395 28.07 -18.20 7.50
N ASN A 396 26.90 -17.62 7.73
CA ASN A 396 26.07 -17.88 8.90
C ASN A 396 25.14 -19.08 8.64
N ASP A 397 24.60 -19.68 9.69
CA ASP A 397 23.76 -20.88 9.61
C ASP A 397 22.30 -20.57 9.18
N VAL A 398 22.15 -19.84 8.07
CA VAL A 398 20.88 -19.49 7.42
C VAL A 398 20.88 -20.00 5.97
N LYS A 399 19.85 -20.78 5.60
CA LYS A 399 19.79 -21.44 4.29
C LYS A 399 18.43 -21.28 3.63
N CYS A 400 18.41 -20.91 2.36
CA CYS A 400 17.19 -20.98 1.55
C CYS A 400 16.87 -22.45 1.24
N VAL A 401 15.71 -22.91 1.69
CA VAL A 401 15.20 -24.28 1.48
C VAL A 401 14.45 -24.39 0.17
N SER A 402 13.61 -23.40 -0.15
CA SER A 402 12.84 -23.30 -1.39
C SER A 402 12.50 -21.85 -1.70
N ILE A 403 11.99 -21.59 -2.91
CA ILE A 403 11.33 -20.34 -3.29
C ILE A 403 9.92 -20.62 -3.81
N GLU A 404 8.99 -19.71 -3.54
CA GLU A 404 7.57 -19.90 -3.88
C GLU A 404 7.24 -19.63 -5.35
N HIS A 405 6.40 -20.50 -5.92
CA HIS A 405 5.81 -20.31 -7.24
C HIS A 405 4.60 -19.36 -7.16
N LYS A 406 4.77 -18.11 -7.63
CA LYS A 406 3.79 -17.02 -7.48
C LYS A 406 3.05 -16.66 -8.77
N THR A 407 1.87 -16.06 -8.62
CA THR A 407 1.06 -15.51 -9.72
C THR A 407 1.74 -14.31 -10.42
N GLY A 408 2.36 -13.43 -9.65
CA GLY A 408 3.08 -12.23 -10.10
C GLY A 408 4.36 -12.02 -9.29
N ILE A 409 5.08 -10.94 -9.58
CA ILE A 409 6.40 -10.56 -9.03
C ILE A 409 7.38 -11.74 -8.97
N LYS A 410 7.40 -12.56 -10.02
CA LYS A 410 8.13 -13.85 -10.06
C LYS A 410 9.65 -13.70 -9.93
N ALA A 411 10.20 -12.55 -10.35
CA ALA A 411 11.61 -12.22 -10.15
C ALA A 411 11.98 -11.88 -8.71
N SER A 412 11.04 -11.38 -7.91
CA SER A 412 11.25 -11.19 -6.48
C SER A 412 11.26 -12.58 -5.81
N PRO A 413 12.40 -13.11 -5.34
CA PRO A 413 12.42 -14.41 -4.70
C PRO A 413 11.67 -14.32 -3.37
N THR A 414 10.85 -15.33 -3.09
CA THR A 414 10.03 -15.42 -1.87
C THR A 414 10.40 -16.72 -1.22
N CYS A 415 11.24 -16.65 -0.19
CA CYS A 415 12.01 -17.76 0.30
C CYS A 415 11.33 -18.46 1.48
N VAL A 416 11.53 -19.78 1.56
CA VAL A 416 11.53 -20.51 2.82
C VAL A 416 12.97 -20.54 3.32
N LEU A 417 13.21 -20.01 4.51
CA LEU A 417 14.53 -19.97 5.14
C LEU A 417 14.55 -20.88 6.37
N SER A 418 15.57 -21.73 6.45
CA SER A 418 15.92 -22.45 7.67
C SER A 418 17.04 -21.72 8.38
N TYR A 419 16.96 -21.66 9.71
CA TYR A 419 17.97 -21.10 10.60
C TYR A 419 18.40 -22.18 11.58
N GLY A 420 19.70 -22.36 11.75
CA GLY A 420 20.26 -23.14 12.85
C GLY A 420 20.38 -24.66 12.63
N ASP A 421 20.30 -25.15 11.38
CA ASP A 421 20.39 -26.58 11.06
C ASP A 421 21.78 -27.20 11.40
N ASN A 422 22.83 -26.37 11.49
CA ASN A 422 24.21 -26.78 11.79
C ASN A 422 24.68 -26.31 13.18
N GLY A 423 23.76 -25.94 14.07
CA GLY A 423 24.05 -25.59 15.47
C GLY A 423 23.57 -24.21 15.92
N GLY A 424 23.06 -23.38 15.01
CA GLY A 424 22.41 -22.11 15.33
C GLY A 424 22.95 -20.94 14.53
N ALA A 425 22.07 -20.16 13.91
CA ALA A 425 22.47 -18.93 13.22
C ALA A 425 22.84 -17.85 14.25
N VAL A 426 24.00 -17.22 14.10
CA VAL A 426 24.44 -16.14 14.99
C VAL A 426 23.58 -14.91 14.73
N GLY A 427 22.92 -14.41 15.78
CA GLY A 427 22.07 -13.22 15.76
C GLY A 427 22.37 -12.23 16.88
N TYR A 428 22.09 -10.96 16.63
CA TYR A 428 22.32 -9.84 17.55
C TYR A 428 20.98 -9.20 17.92
N LEU A 429 20.67 -9.08 19.21
CA LEU A 429 19.40 -8.52 19.68
C LEU A 429 19.28 -7.03 19.32
N ILE A 430 18.18 -6.64 18.68
CA ILE A 430 17.81 -5.23 18.51
C ILE A 430 17.05 -4.79 19.76
N GLY A 431 17.51 -3.72 20.41
CA GLY A 431 16.89 -3.16 21.60
C GLY A 431 16.79 -4.15 22.77
N GLU A 432 15.62 -4.24 23.37
CA GLU A 432 15.32 -5.09 24.53
C GLU A 432 14.66 -6.42 24.13
N GLU A 433 14.89 -7.48 24.92
CA GLU A 433 14.15 -8.72 24.76
C GLU A 433 12.63 -8.50 24.91
N ASN A 434 11.83 -9.30 24.21
CA ASN A 434 10.37 -9.31 24.28
C ASN A 434 9.69 -8.02 23.74
N ARG A 435 10.46 -7.12 23.10
CA ARG A 435 9.96 -5.88 22.47
C ARG A 435 9.95 -5.91 20.94
N GLY A 436 10.38 -7.01 20.31
CA GLY A 436 10.53 -7.15 18.85
C GLY A 436 9.28 -6.82 18.04
N MET A 437 8.08 -7.21 18.49
CA MET A 437 6.83 -6.81 17.82
C MET A 437 6.58 -5.30 17.90
N THR A 438 6.95 -4.63 19.01
CA THR A 438 6.84 -3.17 19.13
C THR A 438 7.77 -2.48 18.14
N TYR A 439 8.98 -3.02 17.95
CA TYR A 439 9.94 -2.51 16.98
C TYR A 439 9.42 -2.65 15.55
N MET A 440 8.89 -3.83 15.18
CA MET A 440 8.26 -4.02 13.86
C MET A 440 7.06 -3.09 13.62
N PHE A 441 6.29 -2.72 14.65
CA PHE A 441 5.18 -1.79 14.48
C PHE A 441 5.62 -0.37 14.08
N THR A 442 6.84 0.06 14.38
CA THR A 442 7.29 1.43 14.03
C THR A 442 7.49 1.66 12.53
N MET A 443 7.98 0.67 11.78
CA MET A 443 8.13 0.77 10.31
C MET A 443 6.81 0.55 9.55
N MET A 444 5.76 -0.02 10.18
CA MET A 444 4.54 -0.40 9.46
C MET A 444 3.83 0.76 8.76
N ASN A 445 3.92 2.00 9.28
CA ASN A 445 3.30 3.15 8.61
C ASN A 445 3.97 3.43 7.25
N GLN A 446 5.31 3.41 7.23
CA GLN A 446 6.14 3.69 6.05
C GLN A 446 6.08 2.51 5.06
N ALA A 447 6.09 1.27 5.54
CA ALA A 447 5.87 0.08 4.72
C ALA A 447 4.48 0.08 4.05
N ARG A 448 3.40 0.40 4.79
CA ARG A 448 2.05 0.51 4.23
C ARG A 448 1.92 1.65 3.22
N LEU A 449 2.60 2.78 3.45
CA LEU A 449 2.69 3.87 2.47
C LEU A 449 3.38 3.42 1.19
N GLY A 450 4.52 2.70 1.29
CA GLY A 450 5.23 2.09 0.17
C GLY A 450 4.35 1.10 -0.61
N VAL A 451 3.58 0.25 0.07
CA VAL A 451 2.63 -0.65 -0.59
C VAL A 451 1.45 0.09 -1.26
N GLY A 452 1.03 1.23 -0.72
CA GLY A 452 0.11 2.14 -1.43
C GLY A 452 0.73 2.72 -2.72
N LEU A 453 2.02 3.05 -2.67
CA LEU A 453 2.79 3.57 -3.80
C LEU A 453 2.99 2.53 -4.91
N GLU A 454 3.24 1.25 -4.57
CA GLU A 454 3.22 0.14 -5.54
C GLU A 454 1.89 0.09 -6.31
N GLY A 455 0.78 0.26 -5.58
CA GLY A 455 -0.55 0.28 -6.16
C GLY A 455 -0.72 1.39 -7.20
N LEU A 456 -0.38 2.63 -6.84
CA LEU A 456 -0.34 3.76 -7.77
C LEU A 456 0.56 3.48 -8.98
N ALA A 457 1.78 3.00 -8.73
CA ALA A 457 2.82 2.80 -9.73
C ALA A 457 2.44 1.78 -10.80
N LEU A 458 1.75 0.70 -10.41
CA LEU A 458 1.21 -0.31 -11.33
C LEU A 458 0.05 0.22 -12.18
N ILE A 459 -0.83 1.06 -11.60
CA ILE A 459 -1.93 1.69 -12.36
C ILE A 459 -1.35 2.65 -13.40
N GLU A 460 -0.40 3.50 -13.02
CA GLU A 460 0.31 4.42 -13.92
C GLU A 460 0.95 3.65 -15.09
N ARG A 461 1.71 2.59 -14.79
CA ARG A 461 2.39 1.80 -15.80
C ARG A 461 1.41 1.13 -16.78
N ALA A 462 0.33 0.54 -16.26
CA ALA A 462 -0.71 -0.08 -17.07
C ALA A 462 -1.53 0.94 -17.87
N TYR A 463 -1.77 2.13 -17.31
CA TYR A 463 -2.46 3.24 -17.97
C TYR A 463 -1.71 3.73 -19.21
N GLN A 464 -0.40 3.97 -19.10
CA GLN A 464 0.42 4.42 -20.23
C GLN A 464 0.35 3.45 -21.41
N GLN A 465 0.49 2.15 -21.12
CA GLN A 465 0.40 1.11 -22.14
C GLN A 465 -1.01 1.01 -22.75
N ALA A 466 -2.07 1.07 -21.92
CA ALA A 466 -3.45 1.03 -22.41
C ALA A 466 -3.84 2.28 -23.21
N LEU A 467 -3.31 3.46 -22.85
CA LEU A 467 -3.47 4.70 -23.61
C LEU A 467 -2.78 4.60 -24.97
N GLU A 468 -1.52 4.17 -25.01
CA GLU A 468 -0.79 3.98 -26.26
C GLU A 468 -1.52 2.99 -27.19
N TYR A 469 -1.94 1.84 -26.65
CA TYR A 469 -2.74 0.87 -27.40
C TYR A 469 -4.04 1.50 -27.93
N SER A 470 -4.75 2.28 -27.10
CA SER A 470 -6.04 2.87 -27.46
C SER A 470 -5.96 3.94 -28.55
N VAL A 471 -4.86 4.72 -28.58
CA VAL A 471 -4.60 5.70 -29.65
C VAL A 471 -4.30 5.03 -30.99
N GLN A 472 -3.63 3.88 -30.96
CA GLN A 472 -3.11 3.23 -32.17
C GLN A 472 -4.05 2.16 -32.75
N ARG A 473 -4.78 1.42 -31.89
CA ARG A 473 -5.69 0.36 -32.31
C ARG A 473 -6.92 0.98 -32.97
N ARG A 474 -7.19 0.61 -34.22
CA ARG A 474 -8.45 0.94 -34.92
C ARG A 474 -9.42 -0.24 -34.91
N GLN A 475 -10.67 -0.01 -34.53
CA GLN A 475 -11.73 -1.04 -34.52
C GLN A 475 -13.12 -0.39 -34.51
N GLY A 476 -13.99 -0.77 -35.44
CA GLY A 476 -15.36 -0.22 -35.52
C GLY A 476 -15.38 1.26 -35.89
N ARG A 477 -16.55 1.90 -35.78
CA ARG A 477 -16.73 3.34 -36.04
C ARG A 477 -17.18 4.04 -34.76
N ALA A 478 -16.48 5.09 -34.37
CA ALA A 478 -16.89 5.92 -33.24
C ALA A 478 -18.13 6.76 -33.61
N PRO A 479 -19.02 7.07 -32.64
CA PRO A 479 -20.15 7.98 -32.87
C PRO A 479 -19.69 9.32 -33.48
N GLY A 480 -20.33 9.75 -34.56
CA GLY A 480 -19.99 10.99 -35.27
C GLY A 480 -18.81 10.92 -36.25
N ALA A 481 -18.14 9.77 -36.40
CA ALA A 481 -17.02 9.62 -37.33
C ALA A 481 -17.45 9.76 -38.82
N LYS A 482 -16.83 10.72 -39.52
CA LYS A 482 -16.99 10.95 -40.96
C LYS A 482 -16.22 9.91 -41.78
N GLY A 483 -16.74 9.55 -42.95
CA GLY A 483 -16.13 8.55 -43.84
C GLY A 483 -16.43 7.09 -43.43
N ALA A 484 -15.80 6.14 -44.13
CA ALA A 484 -16.04 4.71 -43.97
C ALA A 484 -14.95 3.96 -43.18
N GLU A 485 -13.86 4.63 -42.81
CA GLU A 485 -12.74 4.02 -42.09
C GLU A 485 -13.09 3.64 -40.64
N SER A 486 -12.36 2.65 -40.11
CA SER A 486 -12.40 2.34 -38.68
C SER A 486 -11.73 3.42 -37.84
N SER A 487 -12.39 3.85 -36.77
CA SER A 487 -11.88 4.82 -35.79
C SER A 487 -10.82 4.18 -34.88
N PRO A 488 -9.84 4.97 -34.38
CA PRO A 488 -9.08 4.63 -33.18
C PRO A 488 -10.02 4.30 -32.02
N ILE A 489 -9.71 3.28 -31.21
CA ILE A 489 -10.62 2.88 -30.13
C ILE A 489 -10.73 3.97 -29.06
N ILE A 490 -9.71 4.82 -28.88
CA ILE A 490 -9.79 6.00 -28.01
C ILE A 490 -10.95 6.94 -28.36
N ASP A 491 -11.47 6.95 -29.59
CA ASP A 491 -12.62 7.78 -29.95
C ASP A 491 -13.97 7.25 -29.43
N HIS A 492 -14.03 6.01 -28.95
CA HIS A 492 -15.24 5.41 -28.43
C HIS A 492 -15.53 5.88 -26.98
N PRO A 493 -16.79 6.26 -26.65
CA PRO A 493 -17.10 6.85 -25.35
C PRO A 493 -16.69 6.00 -24.14
N ASP A 494 -16.89 4.68 -24.19
CA ASP A 494 -16.55 3.79 -23.07
C ASP A 494 -15.03 3.62 -22.88
N VAL A 495 -14.26 3.67 -23.97
CA VAL A 495 -12.78 3.69 -23.92
C VAL A 495 -12.29 5.00 -23.28
N LYS A 496 -12.88 6.15 -23.65
CA LYS A 496 -12.59 7.43 -22.98
C LYS A 496 -12.95 7.39 -21.49
N ARG A 497 -14.11 6.83 -21.14
CA ARG A 497 -14.55 6.66 -19.75
C ARG A 497 -13.54 5.83 -18.96
N MET A 498 -13.15 4.64 -19.44
CA MET A 498 -12.15 3.79 -18.79
C MET A 498 -10.79 4.49 -18.62
N LEU A 499 -10.27 5.13 -19.67
CA LEU A 499 -9.00 5.88 -19.61
C LEU A 499 -9.06 7.07 -18.63
N LEU A 500 -10.20 7.78 -18.55
CA LEU A 500 -10.40 8.87 -17.61
C LEU A 500 -10.56 8.36 -16.16
N THR A 501 -11.24 7.22 -15.95
CA THR A 501 -11.30 6.56 -14.64
C THR A 501 -9.90 6.19 -14.16
N MET A 502 -9.06 5.61 -15.02
CA MET A 502 -7.66 5.32 -14.68
C MET A 502 -6.88 6.61 -14.37
N LYS A 503 -6.87 7.58 -15.30
CA LYS A 503 -6.10 8.83 -15.15
C LYS A 503 -6.46 9.64 -13.91
N SER A 504 -7.75 9.83 -13.66
CA SER A 504 -8.22 10.62 -12.51
C SER A 504 -7.95 9.92 -11.18
N THR A 505 -8.03 8.58 -11.13
CA THR A 505 -7.68 7.81 -9.92
C THR A 505 -6.18 7.81 -9.65
N ILE A 506 -5.35 7.67 -10.69
CA ILE A 506 -3.88 7.85 -10.59
C ILE A 506 -3.56 9.21 -9.96
N GLU A 507 -4.14 10.28 -10.51
CA GLU A 507 -3.87 11.64 -10.02
C GLU A 507 -4.30 11.79 -8.56
N ALA A 508 -5.50 11.32 -8.19
CA ALA A 508 -6.00 11.34 -6.81
C ALA A 508 -5.11 10.54 -5.83
N LEU A 509 -4.69 9.34 -6.22
CA LEU A 509 -3.81 8.48 -5.41
C LEU A 509 -2.43 9.11 -5.20
N ARG A 510 -1.82 9.70 -6.24
CA ARG A 510 -0.52 10.39 -6.12
C ARG A 510 -0.58 11.50 -5.07
N ARG A 511 -1.65 12.29 -5.08
CA ARG A 511 -1.89 13.38 -4.11
C ARG A 511 -2.06 12.84 -2.69
N LEU A 512 -2.90 11.82 -2.50
CA LEU A 512 -3.08 11.15 -1.20
C LEU A 512 -1.76 10.60 -0.64
N ILE A 513 -0.99 9.89 -1.46
CA ILE A 513 0.26 9.23 -1.05
C ILE A 513 1.34 10.26 -0.71
N TYR A 514 1.52 11.28 -1.55
CA TYR A 514 2.52 12.32 -1.31
C TYR A 514 2.13 13.24 -0.15
N TRP A 515 0.83 13.50 0.06
CA TRP A 515 0.34 14.22 1.23
C TRP A 515 0.64 13.46 2.52
N ASN A 516 0.37 12.15 2.53
CA ASN A 516 0.70 11.29 3.67
C ASN A 516 2.23 11.29 3.93
N ALA A 517 3.05 11.19 2.88
CA ALA A 517 4.52 11.33 3.00
C ALA A 517 4.94 12.68 3.60
N GLY A 518 4.38 13.80 3.13
CA GLY A 518 4.63 15.13 3.69
C GLY A 518 4.15 15.28 5.14
N CYS A 519 3.05 14.63 5.52
CA CYS A 519 2.64 14.54 6.92
C CYS A 519 3.65 13.75 7.77
N LEU A 520 4.29 12.70 7.22
CA LEU A 520 5.38 11.99 7.92
C LEU A 520 6.60 12.90 8.12
N ASP A 521 7.06 13.61 7.09
CA ASP A 521 8.15 14.59 7.18
C ASP A 521 7.90 15.64 8.28
N ILE A 522 6.71 16.25 8.28
CA ILE A 522 6.31 17.24 9.30
C ILE A 522 6.25 16.57 10.68
N SER A 523 5.68 15.37 10.80
CA SER A 523 5.57 14.66 12.08
C SER A 523 6.92 14.33 12.72
N ALA A 524 7.94 14.06 11.91
CA ALA A 524 9.28 13.71 12.37
C ALA A 524 10.14 14.94 12.68
N HIS A 525 9.94 16.06 11.96
CA HIS A 525 10.95 17.12 11.89
C HIS A 525 10.45 18.55 12.15
N HIS A 526 9.14 18.77 12.29
CA HIS A 526 8.64 20.11 12.64
C HIS A 526 9.12 20.54 14.04
N PRO A 527 9.58 21.79 14.27
CA PRO A 527 10.12 22.21 15.56
C PRO A 527 9.05 22.28 16.67
N ASP A 528 7.85 22.74 16.33
CA ASP A 528 6.68 22.73 17.23
C ASP A 528 6.14 21.29 17.44
N ALA A 529 5.87 20.93 18.69
CA ALA A 529 5.33 19.63 19.08
C ALA A 529 3.87 19.44 18.67
N ASP A 530 3.05 20.49 18.71
CA ASP A 530 1.63 20.39 18.41
C ASP A 530 1.42 20.14 16.91
N GLU A 531 2.24 20.76 16.07
CA GLU A 531 2.27 20.51 14.62
C GLU A 531 2.82 19.11 14.29
N ARG A 532 3.84 18.61 15.01
CA ARG A 532 4.27 17.21 14.85
C ARG A 532 3.13 16.24 15.18
N GLU A 533 2.41 16.47 16.27
CA GLU A 533 1.30 15.64 16.70
C GLU A 533 0.11 15.71 15.72
N ARG A 534 -0.22 16.90 15.22
CA ARG A 534 -1.26 17.14 14.21
C ARG A 534 -0.95 16.43 12.89
N ALA A 535 0.31 16.42 12.47
CA ALA A 535 0.76 15.73 11.27
C ALA A 535 0.80 14.21 11.46
N ALA A 536 1.24 13.72 12.63
CA ALA A 536 1.21 12.30 12.98
C ALA A 536 -0.23 11.74 13.02
N ASP A 537 -1.17 12.47 13.62
CA ASP A 537 -2.61 12.16 13.61
C ASP A 537 -3.14 12.00 12.18
N MET A 538 -2.81 12.95 11.29
CA MET A 538 -3.27 12.93 9.90
C MET A 538 -2.65 11.76 9.11
N ALA A 539 -1.32 11.57 9.21
CA ALA A 539 -0.64 10.44 8.57
C ALA A 539 -1.21 9.09 9.03
N ALA A 540 -1.54 8.94 10.32
CA ALA A 540 -2.16 7.75 10.86
C ALA A 540 -3.56 7.47 10.28
N LEU A 541 -4.33 8.50 9.90
CA LEU A 541 -5.63 8.40 9.25
C LEU A 541 -5.51 8.15 7.73
N LEU A 542 -4.56 8.79 7.05
CA LEU A 542 -4.35 8.66 5.60
C LEU A 542 -3.67 7.33 5.20
N THR A 543 -2.85 6.74 6.07
CA THR A 543 -2.11 5.49 5.78
C THR A 543 -2.99 4.29 5.40
N PRO A 544 -4.06 3.93 6.11
CA PRO A 544 -4.95 2.84 5.68
C PRO A 544 -5.68 3.17 4.36
N LEU A 545 -5.94 4.44 4.05
CA LEU A 545 -6.49 4.84 2.74
C LEU A 545 -5.46 4.64 1.64
N SER A 546 -4.23 5.13 1.86
CA SER A 546 -3.09 5.00 0.93
C SER A 546 -2.85 3.54 0.56
N LYS A 547 -2.76 2.65 1.57
CA LYS A 547 -2.53 1.23 1.36
C LYS A 547 -3.76 0.51 0.83
N GLY A 548 -4.91 0.64 1.49
CA GLY A 548 -6.11 -0.12 1.18
C GLY A 548 -6.69 0.26 -0.18
N TRP A 549 -7.05 1.53 -0.37
CA TRP A 549 -7.66 2.00 -1.62
C TRP A 549 -6.68 1.99 -2.78
N GLY A 550 -5.41 2.37 -2.57
CA GLY A 550 -4.38 2.32 -3.61
C GLY A 550 -4.19 0.92 -4.20
N THR A 551 -4.22 -0.12 -3.35
CA THR A 551 -4.03 -1.50 -3.80
C THR A 551 -5.30 -2.18 -4.32
N ASP A 552 -6.48 -1.88 -3.78
CA ASP A 552 -7.74 -2.31 -4.40
C ASP A 552 -7.88 -1.71 -5.82
N MET A 553 -7.57 -0.42 -5.96
CA MET A 553 -7.59 0.26 -7.26
C MET A 553 -6.50 -0.27 -8.20
N ALA A 554 -5.37 -0.76 -7.69
CA ALA A 554 -4.37 -1.42 -8.52
C ALA A 554 -4.95 -2.64 -9.24
N VAL A 555 -5.68 -3.50 -8.52
CA VAL A 555 -6.30 -4.71 -9.10
C VAL A 555 -7.45 -4.33 -10.05
N GLU A 556 -8.32 -3.39 -9.68
CA GLU A 556 -9.45 -2.95 -10.52
C GLU A 556 -8.98 -2.29 -11.83
N LEU A 557 -7.99 -1.40 -11.77
CA LEU A 557 -7.60 -0.57 -12.90
C LEU A 557 -6.55 -1.22 -13.79
N THR A 558 -5.67 -2.08 -13.28
CA THR A 558 -4.87 -2.96 -14.15
C THR A 558 -5.77 -3.96 -14.90
N GLY A 559 -6.85 -4.45 -14.26
CA GLY A 559 -7.92 -5.20 -14.94
C GLY A 559 -8.65 -4.38 -16.01
N THR A 560 -8.90 -3.10 -15.75
CA THR A 560 -9.43 -2.16 -16.76
C THR A 560 -8.45 -1.95 -17.92
N ALA A 561 -7.14 -1.93 -17.65
CA ALA A 561 -6.09 -1.84 -18.66
C ALA A 561 -6.03 -3.10 -19.56
N VAL A 562 -6.21 -4.30 -18.97
CA VAL A 562 -6.41 -5.55 -19.71
C VAL A 562 -7.66 -5.46 -20.60
N GLN A 563 -8.79 -4.99 -20.06
CA GLN A 563 -10.04 -4.83 -20.81
C GLN A 563 -9.90 -3.87 -22.01
N LEU A 564 -9.13 -2.79 -21.88
CA LEU A 564 -8.82 -1.84 -22.96
C LEU A 564 -8.04 -2.46 -24.14
N HIS A 565 -7.28 -3.53 -23.89
CA HIS A 565 -6.61 -4.32 -24.94
C HIS A 565 -7.54 -5.37 -25.59
N GLY A 566 -8.75 -5.57 -25.07
CA GLY A 566 -9.70 -6.59 -25.52
C GLY A 566 -9.08 -7.99 -25.49
N GLY A 567 -9.28 -8.78 -26.55
CA GLY A 567 -8.70 -10.13 -26.64
C GLY A 567 -7.16 -10.16 -26.56
N MET A 568 -6.47 -9.08 -26.93
CA MET A 568 -5.00 -8.99 -26.76
C MET A 568 -4.59 -8.81 -25.31
N GLY A 569 -5.48 -8.33 -24.43
CA GLY A 569 -5.20 -8.17 -23.01
C GLY A 569 -4.99 -9.48 -22.26
N PHE A 570 -5.47 -10.59 -22.84
CA PHE A 570 -5.31 -11.94 -22.31
C PHE A 570 -4.10 -12.69 -22.92
N ILE A 571 -3.27 -12.00 -23.71
CA ILE A 571 -2.09 -12.56 -24.38
C ILE A 571 -0.84 -12.01 -23.69
N GLU A 572 -0.09 -12.89 -23.02
CA GLU A 572 1.05 -12.54 -22.15
C GLU A 572 2.16 -11.78 -22.90
N GLU A 573 2.35 -12.03 -24.20
CA GLU A 573 3.31 -11.29 -25.05
C GLU A 573 3.02 -9.79 -25.17
N THR A 574 1.84 -9.32 -24.74
CA THR A 574 1.56 -7.88 -24.62
C THR A 574 2.11 -7.27 -23.33
N GLY A 575 2.37 -8.07 -22.29
CA GLY A 575 2.79 -7.62 -20.97
C GLY A 575 1.68 -6.98 -20.10
N ILE A 576 0.49 -6.65 -20.63
CA ILE A 576 -0.53 -5.94 -19.83
C ILE A 576 -1.10 -6.80 -18.70
N ALA A 577 -1.23 -8.12 -18.93
CA ALA A 577 -1.66 -9.08 -17.92
C ALA A 577 -0.69 -9.19 -16.73
N GLN A 578 0.61 -8.92 -16.95
CA GLN A 578 1.61 -8.94 -15.89
C GLN A 578 1.26 -7.91 -14.81
N HIS A 579 0.93 -6.67 -15.17
CA HIS A 579 0.63 -5.62 -14.17
C HIS A 579 -0.57 -6.00 -13.28
N TRP A 580 -1.56 -6.72 -13.83
CA TRP A 580 -2.66 -7.25 -13.04
C TRP A 580 -2.21 -8.37 -12.09
N ARG A 581 -1.42 -9.34 -12.57
CA ARG A 581 -0.87 -10.42 -11.74
C ARG A 581 0.03 -9.89 -10.63
N ASP A 582 0.87 -8.90 -10.93
CA ASP A 582 1.77 -8.23 -9.98
C ASP A 582 0.98 -7.41 -8.95
N SER A 583 -0.10 -6.72 -9.36
CA SER A 583 -0.94 -5.94 -8.42
C SER A 583 -1.59 -6.78 -7.32
N ARG A 584 -1.84 -8.07 -7.55
CA ARG A 584 -2.67 -8.88 -6.65
C ARG A 584 -2.07 -9.01 -5.25
N ILE A 585 -0.75 -9.12 -5.13
CA ILE A 585 -0.07 -9.31 -3.84
C ILE A 585 -0.18 -8.08 -2.92
N THR A 586 -0.27 -6.88 -3.51
CA THR A 586 -0.33 -5.61 -2.78
C THR A 586 -1.53 -5.53 -1.83
N THR A 587 -2.67 -6.14 -2.21
CA THR A 587 -3.88 -6.24 -1.37
C THR A 587 -3.75 -7.20 -0.17
N ILE A 588 -2.67 -8.00 -0.12
CA ILE A 588 -2.51 -9.14 0.79
C ILE A 588 -1.43 -8.86 1.85
N TYR A 589 -0.21 -8.50 1.44
CA TYR A 589 0.89 -8.25 2.40
C TYR A 589 0.77 -6.90 3.12
N GLU A 590 1.64 -6.67 4.11
CA GLU A 590 1.64 -5.51 5.01
C GLU A 590 0.28 -5.24 5.68
N GLY A 591 -0.46 -6.32 5.94
CA GLY A 591 -1.84 -6.32 6.41
C GLY A 591 -2.83 -6.23 5.24
N THR A 592 -3.68 -7.25 5.13
CA THR A 592 -4.71 -7.34 4.08
C THR A 592 -5.63 -6.11 4.08
N ASN A 593 -6.30 -5.83 2.97
CA ASN A 593 -7.13 -4.61 2.89
C ASN A 593 -8.32 -4.62 3.88
N GLY A 594 -8.82 -5.81 4.25
CA GLY A 594 -9.76 -5.95 5.38
C GLY A 594 -9.15 -5.57 6.74
N ILE A 595 -7.88 -5.89 6.99
CA ILE A 595 -7.15 -5.42 8.19
C ILE A 595 -6.97 -3.90 8.16
N GLN A 596 -6.69 -3.29 7.01
CA GLN A 596 -6.60 -1.81 6.90
C GLN A 596 -7.95 -1.14 7.15
N ALA A 597 -9.04 -1.73 6.63
CA ALA A 597 -10.40 -1.26 6.87
C ALA A 597 -10.78 -1.33 8.36
N MET A 598 -10.46 -2.44 9.03
CA MET A 598 -10.68 -2.60 10.47
C MET A 598 -9.74 -1.72 11.32
N ASP A 599 -8.53 -1.40 10.85
CA ASP A 599 -7.64 -0.42 11.51
C ASP A 599 -8.22 1.00 11.41
N LEU A 600 -8.71 1.38 10.23
CA LEU A 600 -9.40 2.66 10.00
C LEU A 600 -10.62 2.83 10.93
N VAL A 601 -11.55 1.88 10.91
CA VAL A 601 -12.79 1.90 11.71
C VAL A 601 -12.52 1.70 13.20
N GLY A 602 -11.80 0.64 13.56
CA GLY A 602 -11.60 0.25 14.96
C GLY A 602 -10.56 1.07 15.72
N ARG A 603 -9.72 1.87 15.03
CA ARG A 603 -8.64 2.65 15.68
C ARG A 603 -8.50 4.08 15.18
N LYS A 604 -8.48 4.33 13.86
CA LYS A 604 -8.08 5.66 13.33
C LYS A 604 -9.17 6.72 13.45
N ILE A 605 -10.42 6.42 13.13
CA ILE A 605 -11.51 7.40 13.26
C ILE A 605 -11.77 7.80 14.72
N GLY A 606 -11.52 6.90 15.68
CA GLY A 606 -11.69 7.15 17.11
C GLY A 606 -10.54 7.95 17.75
N LEU A 607 -9.47 8.27 17.01
CA LEU A 607 -8.33 9.03 17.54
C LEU A 607 -8.80 10.38 18.09
N LYS A 608 -8.36 10.67 19.32
CA LYS A 608 -8.75 11.86 20.10
C LYS A 608 -10.28 12.08 20.13
N ALA A 609 -11.02 10.98 20.36
CA ALA A 609 -12.48 10.95 20.40
C ALA A 609 -13.16 11.54 19.14
N GLY A 610 -12.61 11.25 17.95
CA GLY A 610 -13.14 11.72 16.67
C GLY A 610 -12.56 13.06 16.20
N ALA A 611 -11.79 13.78 17.03
CA ALA A 611 -11.26 15.09 16.68
C ALA A 611 -10.34 15.06 15.43
N VAL A 612 -9.63 13.95 15.16
CA VAL A 612 -8.76 13.83 13.98
C VAL A 612 -9.59 13.78 12.69
N VAL A 613 -10.62 12.94 12.62
CA VAL A 613 -11.47 12.82 11.42
C VAL A 613 -12.36 14.05 11.25
N ALA A 614 -12.80 14.69 12.34
CA ALA A 614 -13.49 15.98 12.29
C ALA A 614 -12.63 17.07 11.62
N ARG A 615 -11.35 17.21 12.01
CA ARG A 615 -10.43 18.16 11.36
C ARG A 615 -10.25 17.90 9.87
N LEU A 616 -10.16 16.64 9.45
CA LEU A 616 -10.11 16.29 8.02
C LEU A 616 -11.40 16.72 7.30
N PHE A 617 -12.58 16.51 7.91
CA PHE A 617 -13.83 16.98 7.33
C PHE A 617 -13.95 18.51 7.26
N ASP A 618 -13.36 19.23 8.22
CA ASP A 618 -13.33 20.70 8.20
C ASP A 618 -12.35 21.22 7.14
N GLU A 619 -11.21 20.54 6.93
CA GLU A 619 -10.27 20.80 5.84
C GLU A 619 -10.94 20.61 4.47
N ILE A 620 -11.69 19.52 4.29
CA ILE A 620 -12.48 19.26 3.06
C ILE A 620 -13.61 20.28 2.89
N ALA A 621 -14.26 20.72 3.97
CA ALA A 621 -15.27 21.78 3.90
C ALA A 621 -14.68 23.14 3.51
N SER A 622 -13.41 23.41 3.84
CA SER A 622 -12.77 24.72 3.64
C SER A 622 -12.65 25.13 2.17
N VAL A 623 -12.61 24.18 1.23
CA VAL A 623 -12.47 24.47 -0.21
C VAL A 623 -13.77 24.95 -0.85
N ASP A 624 -14.93 24.78 -0.20
CA ASP A 624 -16.25 25.14 -0.75
C ASP A 624 -16.32 26.59 -1.24
N ALA A 625 -15.80 27.52 -0.42
CA ALA A 625 -15.80 28.95 -0.73
C ALA A 625 -14.90 29.30 -1.92
N ARG A 626 -13.76 28.60 -2.09
CA ARG A 626 -12.86 28.77 -3.24
C ARG A 626 -13.49 28.18 -4.50
N LEU A 627 -14.07 26.98 -4.42
CA LEU A 627 -14.79 26.36 -5.54
C LEU A 627 -15.96 27.22 -6.03
N ALA A 628 -16.65 27.93 -5.12
CA ALA A 628 -17.75 28.82 -5.47
C ALA A 628 -17.35 30.01 -6.36
N VAL A 629 -16.07 30.39 -6.41
CA VAL A 629 -15.55 31.45 -7.30
C VAL A 629 -15.47 30.98 -8.76
N HIS A 630 -15.34 29.68 -8.99
CA HIS A 630 -15.06 29.09 -10.30
C HIS A 630 -16.30 28.38 -10.87
N ALA A 631 -17.02 29.06 -11.77
CA ALA A 631 -18.28 28.55 -12.34
C ALA A 631 -18.16 27.18 -13.04
N ASP A 632 -16.99 26.86 -13.59
CA ASP A 632 -16.70 25.56 -14.22
C ASP A 632 -16.46 24.43 -13.21
N LEU A 633 -16.25 24.75 -11.93
CA LEU A 633 -16.13 23.81 -10.81
C LEU A 633 -17.42 23.72 -9.97
N ALA A 634 -18.52 24.38 -10.37
CA ALA A 634 -19.76 24.41 -9.60
C ALA A 634 -20.36 23.01 -9.32
N GLN A 635 -20.33 22.09 -10.29
CA GLN A 635 -20.78 20.71 -10.05
C GLN A 635 -19.81 19.96 -9.13
N THR A 636 -18.50 20.11 -9.32
CA THR A 636 -17.46 19.54 -8.45
C THR A 636 -17.66 19.96 -6.98
N ARG A 637 -18.01 21.23 -6.73
CA ARG A 637 -18.41 21.73 -5.41
C ARG A 637 -19.63 21.01 -4.86
N THR A 638 -20.70 20.90 -5.65
CA THR A 638 -21.95 20.26 -5.24
C THR A 638 -21.76 18.80 -4.87
N GLU A 639 -21.03 18.03 -5.70
CA GLU A 639 -20.75 16.61 -5.44
C GLU A 639 -19.82 16.44 -4.23
N LEU A 640 -18.82 17.31 -4.04
CA LEU A 640 -17.93 17.24 -2.88
C LEU A 640 -18.66 17.53 -1.56
N ALA A 641 -19.55 18.53 -1.54
CA ALA A 641 -20.37 18.82 -0.37
C ALA A 641 -21.33 17.67 -0.04
N ALA A 642 -22.04 17.13 -1.04
CA ALA A 642 -22.94 15.99 -0.87
C ALA A 642 -22.20 14.73 -0.38
N ALA A 643 -21.01 14.47 -0.93
CA ALA A 643 -20.15 13.37 -0.50
C ALA A 643 -19.65 13.53 0.93
N LEU A 644 -19.25 14.75 1.32
CA LEU A 644 -18.80 15.07 2.66
C LEU A 644 -19.91 14.83 3.69
N ASP A 645 -21.13 15.28 3.41
CA ASP A 645 -22.28 15.06 4.30
C ASP A 645 -22.65 13.57 4.41
N ALA A 646 -22.59 12.81 3.31
CA ALA A 646 -22.86 11.36 3.31
C ALA A 646 -21.83 10.57 4.13
N VAL A 647 -20.54 10.92 4.04
CA VAL A 647 -19.49 10.27 4.83
C VAL A 647 -19.51 10.73 6.27
N ARG A 648 -19.76 12.02 6.56
CA ARG A 648 -20.00 12.50 7.93
C ARG A 648 -21.10 11.69 8.63
N GLY A 649 -22.21 11.43 7.94
CA GLY A 649 -23.31 10.61 8.45
C GLY A 649 -22.90 9.17 8.77
N THR A 650 -22.17 8.49 7.88
CA THR A 650 -21.70 7.12 8.14
C THR A 650 -20.61 7.07 9.21
N THR A 651 -19.69 8.03 9.26
CA THR A 651 -18.69 8.14 10.35
C THR A 651 -19.37 8.37 11.70
N GLN A 652 -20.39 9.23 11.77
CA GLN A 652 -21.17 9.44 12.99
C GLN A 652 -21.86 8.15 13.42
N TRP A 653 -22.55 7.44 12.50
CA TRP A 653 -23.18 6.16 12.80
C TRP A 653 -22.18 5.16 13.38
N ILE A 654 -20.99 5.01 12.76
CA ILE A 654 -19.93 4.13 13.26
C ILE A 654 -19.50 4.55 14.68
N MET A 655 -19.29 5.84 14.95
CA MET A 655 -18.88 6.30 16.29
C MET A 655 -19.96 6.06 17.36
N GLU A 656 -21.24 6.18 16.99
CA GLU A 656 -22.38 5.88 17.88
C GLU A 656 -22.53 4.38 18.17
N HIS A 657 -22.18 3.51 17.20
CA HIS A 657 -22.31 2.06 17.31
C HIS A 657 -21.02 1.36 17.75
N ALA A 658 -19.92 2.10 17.99
CA ALA A 658 -18.60 1.57 18.37
C ALA A 658 -18.57 0.76 19.69
N GLY A 659 -19.67 0.74 20.45
CA GLY A 659 -19.87 -0.17 21.58
C GLY A 659 -20.05 -1.65 21.19
N ASP A 660 -20.45 -1.93 19.94
CA ASP A 660 -20.49 -3.28 19.36
C ASP A 660 -19.46 -3.40 18.22
N PRO A 661 -18.30 -4.07 18.46
CA PRO A 661 -17.30 -4.28 17.43
C PRO A 661 -17.79 -5.10 16.23
N VAL A 662 -18.78 -5.99 16.39
CA VAL A 662 -19.31 -6.79 15.27
C VAL A 662 -20.09 -5.89 14.32
N ASP A 663 -20.86 -4.96 14.86
CA ASP A 663 -21.70 -4.04 14.08
C ASP A 663 -20.85 -3.11 13.21
N VAL A 664 -19.90 -2.40 13.81
CA VAL A 664 -19.05 -1.44 13.08
C VAL A 664 -18.03 -2.08 12.15
N LEU A 665 -17.47 -3.25 12.51
CA LEU A 665 -16.47 -3.91 11.66
C LEU A 665 -17.10 -4.63 10.46
N SER A 666 -18.39 -4.99 10.51
CA SER A 666 -19.12 -5.55 9.35
C SER A 666 -19.15 -4.56 8.16
N GLY A 667 -19.30 -3.27 8.45
CA GLY A 667 -19.32 -2.20 7.44
C GLY A 667 -17.94 -1.67 7.00
N ALA A 668 -16.84 -2.21 7.54
CA ALA A 668 -15.52 -1.57 7.46
C ALA A 668 -14.95 -1.44 6.04
N THR A 669 -15.01 -2.49 5.22
CA THR A 669 -14.47 -2.45 3.84
C THR A 669 -15.24 -1.48 2.93
N PRO A 670 -16.60 -1.48 2.92
CA PRO A 670 -17.36 -0.40 2.29
C PRO A 670 -16.97 1.00 2.77
N TYR A 671 -16.76 1.19 4.08
CA TYR A 671 -16.39 2.49 4.65
C TYR A 671 -15.00 2.96 4.22
N LEU A 672 -14.02 2.05 4.16
CA LEU A 672 -12.69 2.33 3.63
C LEU A 672 -12.77 2.90 2.20
N ARG A 673 -13.57 2.28 1.31
CA ARG A 673 -13.78 2.79 -0.05
C ARG A 673 -14.53 4.11 -0.06
N GLN A 674 -15.55 4.26 0.79
CA GLN A 674 -16.36 5.48 0.89
C GLN A 674 -15.51 6.70 1.32
N MET A 675 -14.72 6.53 2.39
CA MET A 675 -13.81 7.54 2.90
C MET A 675 -12.70 7.89 1.89
N SER A 676 -12.15 6.89 1.21
CA SER A 676 -11.08 7.10 0.23
C SER A 676 -11.57 7.82 -1.02
N LEU A 677 -12.81 7.58 -1.47
CA LEU A 677 -13.43 8.35 -2.55
C LEU A 677 -13.59 9.82 -2.17
N LEU A 678 -14.06 10.12 -0.94
CA LEU A 678 -14.16 11.50 -0.45
C LEU A 678 -12.80 12.19 -0.41
N VAL A 679 -11.78 11.56 0.18
CA VAL A 679 -10.43 12.13 0.27
C VAL A 679 -9.80 12.30 -1.12
N GLY A 680 -10.02 11.35 -2.05
CA GLY A 680 -9.65 11.51 -3.46
C GLY A 680 -10.35 12.69 -4.13
N GLY A 681 -11.65 12.87 -3.86
CA GLY A 681 -12.44 14.01 -4.33
C GLY A 681 -11.90 15.35 -3.86
N TYR A 682 -11.52 15.44 -2.58
CA TYR A 682 -10.83 16.60 -2.02
C TYR A 682 -9.49 16.87 -2.71
N CYS A 683 -8.62 15.85 -2.81
CA CYS A 683 -7.32 15.97 -3.46
C CYS A 683 -7.42 16.49 -4.90
N MET A 684 -8.44 16.03 -5.63
CA MET A 684 -8.70 16.46 -7.00
C MET A 684 -9.31 17.85 -7.09
N ALA A 685 -10.29 18.19 -6.24
CA ALA A 685 -10.88 19.53 -6.19
C ALA A 685 -9.86 20.61 -5.82
N GLU A 686 -9.03 20.36 -4.79
CA GLU A 686 -7.94 21.25 -4.39
C GLU A 686 -6.89 21.40 -5.50
N SER A 687 -6.59 20.32 -6.23
CA SER A 687 -5.69 20.40 -7.40
C SER A 687 -6.26 21.24 -8.54
N ALA A 688 -7.57 21.25 -8.74
CA ALA A 688 -8.22 22.12 -9.73
C ALA A 688 -8.20 23.59 -9.28
N LEU A 689 -8.39 23.86 -7.98
CA LEU A 689 -8.23 25.19 -7.39
C LEU A 689 -6.81 25.71 -7.55
N ILE A 690 -5.81 24.96 -7.09
CA ILE A 690 -4.39 25.25 -7.26
C ILE A 690 -4.05 25.57 -8.72
N ALA A 691 -4.58 24.79 -9.67
CA ALA A 691 -4.35 25.03 -11.09
C ALA A 691 -5.08 26.27 -11.64
N ARG A 692 -6.27 26.60 -11.10
CA ARG A 692 -7.06 27.79 -11.49
C ARG A 692 -6.54 29.08 -10.88
N GLU A 693 -5.98 29.02 -9.68
CA GLU A 693 -5.45 30.13 -8.90
C GLU A 693 -3.98 30.45 -9.28
N ALA A 694 -3.25 29.47 -9.85
CA ALA A 694 -1.90 29.66 -10.36
C ALA A 694 -1.88 30.52 -11.65
N GLY A 695 -1.36 31.74 -11.54
CA GLY A 695 -1.19 32.66 -12.68
C GLY A 695 -0.07 32.30 -13.66
N ASP A 696 0.71 31.26 -13.39
CA ASP A 696 1.93 30.89 -14.12
C ASP A 696 1.86 29.53 -14.84
N LEU A 697 0.74 28.80 -14.75
CA LEU A 697 0.56 27.52 -15.43
C LEU A 697 0.03 27.69 -16.87
N PRO A 698 0.52 26.89 -17.85
CA PRO A 698 -0.04 26.85 -19.20
C PRO A 698 -1.53 26.47 -19.21
N ALA A 699 -2.30 27.10 -20.10
CA ALA A 699 -3.76 26.96 -20.13
C ALA A 699 -4.25 25.53 -20.40
N ASP A 700 -3.48 24.73 -21.15
CA ASP A 700 -3.73 23.31 -21.40
C ASP A 700 -3.46 22.44 -20.17
N VAL A 701 -2.43 22.76 -19.37
CA VAL A 701 -2.16 22.11 -18.08
C VAL A 701 -3.30 22.41 -17.10
N VAL A 702 -3.76 23.67 -17.01
CA VAL A 702 -4.91 24.06 -16.18
C VAL A 702 -6.17 23.33 -16.65
N ALA A 703 -6.45 23.31 -17.95
CA ALA A 703 -7.60 22.60 -18.52
C ALA A 703 -7.54 21.08 -18.26
N ALA A 704 -6.35 20.48 -18.29
CA ALA A 704 -6.15 19.06 -17.97
C ALA A 704 -6.45 18.76 -16.49
N LYS A 705 -5.92 19.57 -15.55
CA LYS A 705 -6.15 19.39 -14.10
C LYS A 705 -7.62 19.60 -13.72
N VAL A 706 -8.25 20.65 -14.26
CA VAL A 706 -9.69 20.88 -14.11
C VAL A 706 -10.49 19.71 -14.71
N GLY A 707 -10.12 19.24 -15.90
CA GLY A 707 -10.82 18.14 -16.57
C GLY A 707 -10.75 16.80 -15.82
N THR A 708 -9.59 16.42 -15.28
CA THR A 708 -9.46 15.19 -14.48
C THR A 708 -10.16 15.31 -13.13
N ALA A 709 -10.10 16.47 -12.48
CA ALA A 709 -10.79 16.71 -11.22
C ALA A 709 -12.31 16.67 -11.35
N ARG A 710 -12.84 17.37 -12.36
CA ARG A 710 -14.26 17.33 -12.70
C ARG A 710 -14.72 15.90 -13.01
N PHE A 711 -13.96 15.14 -13.80
CA PHE A 711 -14.32 13.74 -14.05
C PHE A 711 -14.35 12.91 -12.75
N PHE A 712 -13.37 13.07 -11.86
CA PHE A 712 -13.37 12.36 -10.58
C PHE A 712 -14.60 12.72 -9.74
N CYS A 713 -14.82 14.01 -9.48
CA CYS A 713 -15.88 14.49 -8.61
C CYS A 713 -17.28 14.32 -9.21
N GLU A 714 -17.44 14.43 -10.53
CA GLU A 714 -18.75 14.33 -11.20
C GLU A 714 -19.12 12.89 -11.60
N GLN A 715 -18.18 11.94 -11.65
CA GLN A 715 -18.44 10.56 -12.15
C GLN A 715 -17.98 9.43 -11.22
N LEU A 716 -16.99 9.64 -10.36
CA LEU A 716 -16.48 8.59 -9.44
C LEU A 716 -16.93 8.83 -8.00
N LEU A 717 -16.80 10.06 -7.51
CA LEU A 717 -17.20 10.46 -6.16
C LEU A 717 -18.66 10.12 -5.79
N PRO A 718 -19.69 10.22 -6.67
CA PRO A 718 -21.08 9.92 -6.30
C PRO A 718 -21.32 8.48 -5.82
N GLN A 719 -20.37 7.56 -6.04
CA GLN A 719 -20.40 6.19 -5.50
C GLN A 719 -20.46 6.15 -3.97
N VAL A 720 -20.02 7.20 -3.26
CA VAL A 720 -20.09 7.28 -1.79
C VAL A 720 -21.51 7.12 -1.24
N HIS A 721 -22.53 7.56 -1.98
CA HIS A 721 -23.93 7.43 -1.58
C HIS A 721 -24.43 5.98 -1.68
N GLY A 722 -23.97 5.24 -2.69
CA GLY A 722 -24.29 3.82 -2.86
C GLY A 722 -23.64 2.93 -1.80
N LEU A 723 -22.50 3.36 -1.25
CA LEU A 723 -21.79 2.65 -0.19
C LEU A 723 -22.42 2.83 1.20
N SER A 724 -23.13 3.95 1.45
CA SER A 724 -23.65 4.27 2.79
C SER A 724 -24.52 3.16 3.40
N GLY A 725 -25.39 2.54 2.60
CA GLY A 725 -26.24 1.44 3.06
C GLY A 725 -25.49 0.15 3.39
N ALA A 726 -24.31 -0.07 2.79
CA ALA A 726 -23.44 -1.20 3.10
C ALA A 726 -22.54 -0.94 4.33
N VAL A 727 -22.24 0.34 4.62
CA VAL A 727 -21.53 0.74 5.85
C VAL A 727 -22.41 0.57 7.09
N MET A 728 -23.68 1.00 7.00
CA MET A 728 -24.66 0.94 8.09
C MET A 728 -25.57 -0.30 7.98
N GLY A 729 -25.06 -1.37 7.35
CA GLY A 729 -25.83 -2.59 7.08
C GLY A 729 -26.01 -3.44 8.34
N ASP A 730 -27.13 -4.17 8.41
CA ASP A 730 -27.43 -5.07 9.53
C ASP A 730 -26.37 -6.17 9.68
N SER A 731 -25.54 -6.07 10.72
CA SER A 731 -24.51 -7.06 11.04
C SER A 731 -25.10 -8.40 11.46
N ALA A 732 -26.32 -8.45 12.01
CA ALA A 732 -26.98 -9.70 12.35
C ALA A 732 -27.33 -10.51 11.09
N LEU A 733 -27.67 -9.85 9.98
CA LEU A 733 -27.83 -10.51 8.68
C LEU A 733 -26.51 -11.13 8.21
N LEU A 734 -25.41 -10.38 8.23
CA LEU A 734 -24.10 -10.89 7.80
C LEU A 734 -23.66 -12.09 8.66
N MET A 735 -23.81 -11.99 9.98
CA MET A 735 -23.42 -13.01 10.95
C MET A 735 -24.40 -14.18 11.05
N SER A 736 -25.57 -14.11 10.40
CA SER A 736 -26.52 -15.23 10.33
C SER A 736 -26.07 -16.36 9.41
N PHE A 737 -25.13 -16.08 8.49
CA PHE A 737 -24.59 -17.07 7.56
C PHE A 737 -23.49 -17.90 8.23
N ASP A 738 -23.85 -19.10 8.67
CA ASP A 738 -22.87 -20.10 9.11
C ASP A 738 -22.20 -20.84 7.93
N ALA A 739 -21.20 -21.67 8.23
CA ALA A 739 -20.46 -22.42 7.21
C ALA A 739 -21.33 -23.40 6.41
N ALA A 740 -22.45 -23.87 6.95
CA ALA A 740 -23.40 -24.70 6.22
C ALA A 740 -24.25 -23.86 5.25
N SER A 741 -24.71 -22.69 5.70
CA SER A 741 -25.51 -21.74 4.90
C SER A 741 -24.73 -21.14 3.75
N LEU A 742 -23.41 -20.94 3.90
CA LEU A 742 -22.51 -20.47 2.85
C LEU A 742 -22.13 -21.56 1.82
N ALA A 743 -22.45 -22.83 2.06
CA ALA A 743 -22.09 -23.96 1.20
C ALA A 743 -23.22 -24.43 0.27
N VAL A 744 -24.40 -23.79 0.34
CA VAL A 744 -25.61 -24.07 -0.48
C VAL A 744 -25.71 -23.09 -1.65
#